data_AF-A0A3R8S7S7-F1
#
_entry.id   AF-A0A3R8S7S7-F1
#
_cell.length_a   1.000
_cell.length_b   1.000
_cell.length_c   1.000
_cell.angle_alpha   90.00
_cell.angle_beta   90.00
_cell.angle_gamma   90.00
#
_symmetry.space_group_name_H-M   'P 1'
#
loop_
_entity.id
_entity.type
_entity.pdbx_description
1 polymer ?
#
loop_
_entity_poly.entity_id
_entity_poly.type
_entity_poly.pdbx_seq_one_letter_code
_entity_poly.pdbx_strand_id
1 'polypeptide(L)'
;MTIEAQLAQLQQAATEQTEASVQLANNITEGLQEIDQVKQDIAKAYDTVSQNNQALNDWQTQSGSVNLKDLNGNSHTLPTLKSLVADAQSVNPNPHVMTKAQLDALRDIRKQQYAGSGFVEWGFGHAASVAVNFGMWTYRNQLNLGRSGIQSGWFGSDKSSTPFPRVLVDGVLIDLQTVDYPDGIVICKFPPAPDGTKTYDSASGTVTQHSNAEAAFAAETETNKVITSRKDLVFLEAWHEKVAEKDVVYPLGNVQYGANNYKGIALLNNLVVQGYSAFGEWDSATKGYGIKWSSLTEAQKATFLGEPEHNIYYDPEAKAYIQVRYRVRVVEGLGNDWRAVEANTAGVLCYDLHYRVGKQGVKVETSSYVPHNSSNGYFSSISPYSLLKSDLGVFHAVEGINSNKFGHKGLCYALPIALVQRLNQGAYHPTYNPMGTGRRRISGGYYYRWYERHVQLTPINSIYDCFSRLANNGGGNMGEHGLAVISGGLEYCGRPDQYKYHDAIYAGQVEDLRLSAKKLDVNALREETMRKAVAGTLRGKSKVPFTHIKKAGSFTKQSDTAYETHSSFNPSQWRLSFEVSNSTFGNSGSSFNGYKTGADKPSGDWVYYVGSNGQSFLSASIVHFSYGENQHYFLPWIEDDINGKTLTSVRESIRQQVDEFFPIGTDIDVYVIKADEIDAEFDSLPWVDIIGHPENIAATFPDGVVGQWIPTIPDGTSKSYQLNKKAVSTSPTLYVTEDNGSTWIKTDSTIHPYANIRNVAPSAGKVELWCYEAKAKFTEAASLSKLLNISSDVWSGNYSQPSLGNRLKESLIDKSGGADRDNPRGYYKLEYKNMDDTHISTRVEHQPRHTPITDLSPNTEAVKAIYSIVEKNGLMYFQLNGTELKYQYKEVLPVNSSILQAYSKGKLYHFVVGAFKGLVVQLLMDVTCIMEEKCYLNSEGEIVSFTTGNVIGIASGAKGSWGDDQTIPIINGENTKTDLNGNTVKVFCHHTLFPIGIAHNG
;
A
#
# COMPACT_ATOMS: atom_id res chain seq x y z
N MET A 1 2.05 85.93 108.29
CA MET A 1 1.68 85.96 106.87
C MET A 1 0.42 86.78 106.75
N THR A 2 0.48 87.88 106.01
CA THR A 2 -0.56 88.91 105.95
C THR A 2 -1.68 88.51 105.00
N ILE A 3 -2.90 88.99 105.28
CA ILE A 3 -4.11 88.79 104.48
C ILE A 3 -3.88 89.17 103.00
N GLU A 4 -3.00 90.14 102.72
CA GLU A 4 -2.67 90.59 101.35
C GLU A 4 -1.94 89.54 100.48
N ALA A 5 -1.04 88.73 101.06
CA ALA A 5 -0.33 87.68 100.29
C ALA A 5 -1.26 86.49 99.94
N GLN A 6 -2.19 86.15 100.85
CA GLN A 6 -3.23 85.15 100.60
C GLN A 6 -4.24 85.64 99.56
N LEU A 7 -4.57 86.94 99.55
CA LEU A 7 -5.48 87.55 98.57
C LEU A 7 -4.88 87.56 97.15
N ALA A 8 -3.58 87.86 97.02
CA ALA A 8 -2.88 87.82 95.73
C ALA A 8 -2.75 86.39 95.16
N GLN A 9 -2.45 85.38 96.01
CA GLN A 9 -2.49 83.97 95.60
C GLN A 9 -3.89 83.50 95.22
N LEU A 10 -4.93 83.94 95.94
CA LEU A 10 -6.33 83.66 95.59
C LEU A 10 -6.74 84.30 94.26
N GLN A 11 -6.30 85.53 93.97
CA GLN A 11 -6.58 86.21 92.70
C GLN A 11 -5.81 85.59 91.54
N GLN A 12 -4.57 85.17 91.74
CA GLN A 12 -3.80 84.43 90.73
C GLN A 12 -4.43 83.06 90.46
N ALA A 13 -4.76 82.29 91.50
CA ALA A 13 -5.45 81.00 91.35
C ALA A 13 -6.83 81.14 90.70
N ALA A 14 -7.57 82.22 91.00
CA ALA A 14 -8.86 82.51 90.35
C ALA A 14 -8.68 82.88 88.87
N THR A 15 -7.60 83.59 88.51
CA THR A 15 -7.29 83.94 87.11
C THR A 15 -6.86 82.71 86.32
N GLU A 16 -5.96 81.89 86.86
CA GLU A 16 -5.52 80.61 86.27
C GLU A 16 -6.71 79.63 86.13
N GLN A 17 -7.60 79.57 87.13
CA GLN A 17 -8.83 78.79 87.05
C GLN A 17 -9.80 79.33 85.97
N THR A 18 -9.88 80.66 85.79
CA THR A 18 -10.70 81.28 84.76
C THR A 18 -10.13 81.00 83.36
N GLU A 19 -8.82 81.14 83.16
CA GLU A 19 -8.14 80.81 81.91
C GLU A 19 -8.25 79.32 81.57
N ALA A 20 -8.04 78.42 82.55
CA ALA A 20 -8.23 76.99 82.39
C ALA A 20 -9.70 76.64 82.07
N SER A 21 -10.67 77.35 82.66
CA SER A 21 -12.10 77.16 82.37
C SER A 21 -12.48 77.65 80.97
N VAL A 22 -11.91 78.77 80.51
CA VAL A 22 -12.09 79.29 79.14
C VAL A 22 -11.45 78.35 78.12
N GLN A 23 -10.25 77.84 78.39
CA GLN A 23 -9.59 76.88 77.51
C GLN A 23 -10.32 75.53 77.46
N LEU A 24 -10.86 75.08 78.60
CA LEU A 24 -11.76 73.91 78.65
C LEU A 24 -13.03 74.16 77.84
N ALA A 25 -13.65 75.34 77.94
CA ALA A 25 -14.84 75.69 77.16
C ALA A 25 -14.57 75.75 75.65
N ASN A 26 -13.41 76.25 75.23
CA ASN A 26 -12.97 76.24 73.83
C ASN A 26 -12.74 74.81 73.33
N ASN A 27 -12.01 73.98 74.08
CA ASN A 27 -11.78 72.57 73.74
C ASN A 27 -13.09 71.77 73.65
N ILE A 28 -14.05 72.04 74.55
CA ILE A 28 -15.39 71.44 74.49
C ILE A 28 -16.14 71.91 73.23
N THR A 29 -16.04 73.18 72.87
CA THR A 29 -16.69 73.73 71.67
C THR A 29 -16.11 73.16 70.38
N GLU A 30 -14.78 73.06 70.29
CA GLU A 30 -14.06 72.40 69.19
C GLU A 30 -14.42 70.91 69.12
N GLY A 31 -14.42 70.20 70.25
CA GLY A 31 -14.83 68.81 70.31
C GLY A 31 -16.30 68.58 69.90
N LEU A 32 -17.20 69.52 70.22
CA LEU A 32 -18.60 69.48 69.76
C LEU A 32 -18.70 69.71 68.25
N GLN A 33 -17.90 70.62 67.67
CA GLN A 33 -17.83 70.84 66.23
C GLN A 33 -17.28 69.62 65.49
N GLU A 34 -16.24 68.97 66.02
CA GLU A 34 -15.72 67.71 65.48
C GLU A 34 -16.76 66.59 65.54
N ILE A 35 -17.49 66.46 66.65
CA ILE A 35 -18.58 65.48 66.79
C ILE A 35 -19.70 65.75 65.78
N ASP A 36 -20.07 67.01 65.55
CA ASP A 36 -21.10 67.35 64.56
C ASP A 36 -20.63 67.12 63.12
N GLN A 37 -19.34 67.36 62.81
CA GLN A 37 -18.76 67.00 61.53
C GLN A 37 -18.76 65.48 61.32
N VAL A 38 -18.37 64.70 62.34
CA VAL A 38 -18.41 63.23 62.30
C VAL A 38 -19.84 62.72 62.12
N LYS A 39 -20.85 63.34 62.77
CA LYS A 39 -22.26 62.99 62.54
C LYS A 39 -22.67 63.22 61.08
N GLN A 40 -22.24 64.33 60.48
CA GLN A 40 -22.52 64.63 59.07
C GLN A 40 -21.82 63.63 58.14
N ASP A 41 -20.57 63.29 58.41
CA ASP A 41 -19.81 62.32 57.63
C ASP A 41 -20.42 60.91 57.73
N ILE A 42 -20.86 60.49 58.92
CA ILE A 42 -21.59 59.23 59.14
C ILE A 42 -22.93 59.24 58.39
N ALA A 43 -23.68 60.34 58.43
CA ALA A 43 -24.94 60.45 57.69
C ALA A 43 -24.72 60.35 56.18
N LYS A 44 -23.70 61.05 55.65
CA LYS A 44 -23.32 60.97 54.24
C LYS A 44 -22.86 59.56 53.83
N ALA A 45 -22.09 58.90 54.69
CA ALA A 45 -21.68 57.51 54.47
C ALA A 45 -22.89 56.57 54.50
N TYR A 46 -23.81 56.73 55.43
CA TYR A 46 -25.04 55.94 55.53
C TYR A 46 -25.92 56.09 54.28
N ASP A 47 -26.13 57.31 53.81
CA ASP A 47 -26.91 57.59 52.60
C ASP A 47 -26.23 56.97 51.36
N THR A 48 -24.90 57.05 51.26
CA THR A 48 -24.13 56.45 50.18
C THR A 48 -24.23 54.92 50.21
N VAL A 49 -24.12 54.29 51.38
CA VAL A 49 -24.28 52.85 51.57
C VAL A 49 -25.70 52.41 51.24
N SER A 50 -26.71 53.15 51.68
CA SER A 50 -28.13 52.86 51.40
C SER A 50 -28.43 52.92 49.90
N GLN A 51 -27.94 53.96 49.21
CA GLN A 51 -28.08 54.10 47.75
C GLN A 51 -27.35 52.98 47.00
N ASN A 52 -26.13 52.62 47.42
CA ASN A 52 -25.38 51.52 46.81
C ASN A 52 -26.03 50.16 47.05
N ASN A 53 -26.66 49.93 48.21
CA ASN A 53 -27.43 48.70 48.46
C ASN A 53 -28.61 48.57 47.50
N GLN A 54 -29.34 49.67 47.25
CA GLN A 54 -30.40 49.67 46.24
C GLN A 54 -29.83 49.43 44.83
N ALA A 55 -28.72 50.11 44.47
CA ALA A 55 -28.07 49.90 43.19
C ALA A 55 -27.52 48.47 43.00
N LEU A 56 -27.09 47.79 44.07
CA LEU A 56 -26.69 46.38 44.05
C LEU A 56 -27.89 45.44 43.87
N ASN A 57 -29.01 45.71 44.54
CA ASN A 57 -30.25 44.97 44.29
C ASN A 57 -30.72 45.16 42.84
N ASP A 58 -30.65 46.37 42.32
CA ASP A 58 -31.00 46.67 40.93
C ASP A 58 -29.99 46.05 39.95
N TRP A 59 -28.71 46.01 40.31
CA TRP A 59 -27.68 45.30 39.53
C TRP A 59 -28.02 43.82 39.33
N GLN A 60 -28.55 43.16 40.37
CA GLN A 60 -28.95 41.75 40.31
C GLN A 60 -30.29 41.53 39.58
N THR A 61 -31.23 42.47 39.72
CA THR A 61 -32.65 42.22 39.37
C THR A 61 -33.14 42.97 38.13
N GLN A 62 -32.52 44.08 37.74
CA GLN A 62 -32.93 44.93 36.62
C GLN A 62 -32.04 44.72 35.38
N SER A 63 -32.49 45.20 34.22
CA SER A 63 -31.72 45.25 32.98
C SER A 63 -31.18 46.66 32.72
N GLY A 64 -30.08 46.77 31.97
CA GLY A 64 -29.43 48.04 31.62
C GLY A 64 -28.16 48.25 32.43
N SER A 65 -27.98 49.46 32.98
CA SER A 65 -26.84 49.85 33.80
C SER A 65 -27.27 50.45 35.13
N VAL A 66 -26.46 50.26 36.17
CA VAL A 66 -26.62 50.93 37.48
C VAL A 66 -25.43 51.83 37.75
N ASN A 67 -25.60 52.77 38.68
CA ASN A 67 -24.53 53.67 39.12
C ASN A 67 -24.22 53.42 40.59
N LEU A 68 -22.97 53.05 40.91
CA LEU A 68 -22.47 53.00 42.28
C LEU A 68 -21.79 54.33 42.61
N LYS A 69 -21.98 54.85 43.82
CA LYS A 69 -21.32 56.07 44.28
C LYS A 69 -20.13 55.78 45.18
N ASP A 70 -19.06 56.54 45.01
CA ASP A 70 -17.96 56.59 45.98
C ASP A 70 -18.30 57.50 47.18
N LEU A 71 -17.42 57.54 48.20
CA LEU A 71 -17.61 58.39 49.40
C LEU A 71 -17.55 59.90 49.09
N ASN A 72 -17.03 60.27 47.91
CA ASN A 72 -17.00 61.65 47.42
C ASN A 72 -18.27 62.01 46.63
N GLY A 73 -19.16 61.05 46.35
CA GLY A 73 -20.40 61.22 45.60
C GLY A 73 -20.26 61.02 44.08
N ASN A 74 -19.08 60.62 43.58
CA ASN A 74 -18.86 60.35 42.17
C ASN A 74 -19.53 59.03 41.77
N SER A 75 -20.17 59.01 40.59
CA SER A 75 -20.90 57.84 40.10
C SER A 75 -20.05 56.99 39.13
N HIS A 76 -20.08 55.67 39.34
CA HIS A 76 -19.46 54.65 38.49
C HIS A 76 -20.53 53.77 37.86
N THR A 77 -20.66 53.84 36.53
CA THR A 77 -21.66 53.08 35.78
C THR A 77 -21.19 51.65 35.52
N LEU A 78 -22.02 50.67 35.84
CA LEU A 78 -21.77 49.26 35.64
C LEU A 78 -22.95 48.61 34.91
N PRO A 79 -22.70 47.69 33.95
CA PRO A 79 -23.76 46.85 33.39
C PRO A 79 -24.38 45.97 34.47
N THR A 80 -25.70 45.83 34.44
CA THR A 80 -26.46 44.92 35.32
C THR A 80 -26.14 43.46 35.02
N LEU A 81 -26.34 42.56 36.00
CA LEU A 81 -26.16 41.11 35.82
C LEU A 81 -27.02 40.57 34.69
N LYS A 82 -28.28 41.01 34.57
CA LYS A 82 -29.16 40.60 33.46
C LYS A 82 -28.64 41.06 32.10
N SER A 83 -28.10 42.29 32.00
CA SER A 83 -27.47 42.76 30.76
C SER A 83 -26.22 41.98 30.42
N LEU A 84 -25.34 41.71 31.40
CA LEU A 84 -24.15 40.87 31.18
C LEU A 84 -24.50 39.45 30.75
N VAL A 85 -25.53 38.85 31.35
CA VAL A 85 -26.04 37.54 30.96
C VAL A 85 -26.66 37.58 29.57
N ALA A 86 -27.46 38.60 29.25
CA ALA A 86 -28.06 38.77 27.91
C ALA A 86 -26.99 38.98 26.83
N ASP A 87 -25.96 39.79 27.12
CA ASP A 87 -24.82 40.01 26.24
C ASP A 87 -24.05 38.70 26.02
N ALA A 88 -23.75 37.96 27.09
CA ALA A 88 -23.10 36.64 27.00
C ALA A 88 -23.96 35.64 26.20
N GLN A 89 -25.27 35.59 26.43
CA GLN A 89 -26.22 34.74 25.70
C GLN A 89 -26.38 35.15 24.23
N SER A 90 -26.22 36.45 23.91
CA SER A 90 -26.26 36.93 22.53
C SER A 90 -25.06 36.44 21.70
N VAL A 91 -23.91 36.24 22.37
CA VAL A 91 -22.69 35.69 21.76
C VAL A 91 -22.72 34.16 21.73
N ASN A 92 -23.12 33.53 22.84
CA ASN A 92 -23.30 32.09 22.93
C ASN A 92 -24.52 31.76 23.82
N PRO A 93 -25.66 31.35 23.24
CA PRO A 93 -26.87 31.01 23.99
C PRO A 93 -26.67 29.87 25.00
N ASN A 94 -25.63 29.05 24.83
CA ASN A 94 -25.36 27.91 25.70
C ASN A 94 -23.84 27.82 26.01
N PRO A 95 -23.36 28.28 27.17
CA PRO A 95 -21.92 28.40 27.44
C PRO A 95 -21.15 27.07 27.41
N HIS A 96 -21.86 25.94 27.48
CA HIS A 96 -21.27 24.61 27.37
C HIS A 96 -20.89 24.22 25.94
N VAL A 97 -21.50 24.84 24.92
CA VAL A 97 -21.13 24.58 23.51
C VAL A 97 -19.91 25.38 23.12
N MET A 98 -19.04 24.76 22.34
CA MET A 98 -17.96 25.44 21.65
C MET A 98 -18.51 26.51 20.68
N THR A 99 -17.92 27.69 20.69
CA THR A 99 -18.19 28.73 19.67
C THR A 99 -17.41 28.43 18.39
N LYS A 100 -17.84 28.97 17.25
CA LYS A 100 -17.09 28.87 15.98
C LYS A 100 -15.63 29.33 16.12
N ALA A 101 -15.37 30.41 16.86
CA ALA A 101 -14.01 30.91 17.07
C ALA A 101 -13.13 29.91 17.84
N GLN A 102 -13.69 29.25 18.86
CA GLN A 102 -12.99 28.19 19.59
C GLN A 102 -12.72 26.97 18.70
N LEU A 103 -13.67 26.58 17.84
CA LEU A 103 -13.45 25.50 16.88
C LEU A 103 -12.31 25.83 15.92
N ASP A 104 -12.33 27.03 15.33
CA ASP A 104 -11.31 27.46 14.38
C ASP A 104 -9.92 27.53 15.06
N ALA A 105 -9.85 28.02 16.30
CA ALA A 105 -8.60 28.00 17.07
C ALA A 105 -8.09 26.57 17.34
N LEU A 106 -8.98 25.63 17.68
CA LEU A 106 -8.61 24.21 17.83
C LEU A 106 -8.13 23.60 16.51
N ARG A 107 -8.76 23.95 15.38
CA ARG A 107 -8.33 23.51 14.05
C ARG A 107 -6.93 24.01 13.76
N ASP A 108 -6.64 25.29 13.98
CA ASP A 108 -5.33 25.88 13.73
C ASP A 108 -4.23 25.25 14.60
N ILE A 109 -4.49 25.03 15.89
CA ILE A 109 -3.57 24.33 16.80
C ILE A 109 -3.27 22.91 16.27
N ARG A 110 -4.31 22.17 15.85
CA ARG A 110 -4.14 20.80 15.34
C ARG A 110 -3.41 20.78 14.00
N LYS A 111 -3.65 21.74 13.12
CA LYS A 111 -2.91 21.89 11.85
C LYS A 111 -1.41 22.09 12.06
N GLN A 112 -1.02 22.69 13.19
CA GLN A 112 0.39 22.80 13.60
C GLN A 112 0.90 21.54 14.31
N GLN A 113 0.04 20.82 15.03
CA GLN A 113 0.40 19.60 15.76
C GLN A 113 0.60 18.38 14.84
N TYR A 114 -0.20 18.29 13.78
CA TYR A 114 -0.24 17.15 12.86
C TYR A 114 0.45 17.47 11.54
N ALA A 115 0.80 16.42 10.78
CA ALA A 115 1.42 16.52 9.46
C ALA A 115 0.39 16.71 8.34
N GLY A 116 -0.90 16.55 8.61
CA GLY A 116 -1.99 16.72 7.64
C GLY A 116 -3.26 16.03 8.13
N SER A 117 -4.29 16.01 7.30
CA SER A 117 -5.51 15.21 7.51
C SER A 117 -5.23 13.73 7.28
N GLY A 118 -5.81 12.88 8.13
CA GLY A 118 -5.52 11.44 8.15
C GLY A 118 -5.89 10.79 9.48
N PHE A 119 -5.35 9.60 9.73
CA PHE A 119 -5.62 8.82 10.94
C PHE A 119 -4.64 9.18 12.05
N VAL A 120 -5.17 9.66 13.17
CA VAL A 120 -4.42 9.90 14.41
C VAL A 120 -4.29 8.60 15.19
N GLU A 121 -5.38 7.86 15.28
CA GLU A 121 -5.44 6.54 15.90
C GLU A 121 -6.00 5.55 14.89
N TRP A 122 -5.40 4.37 14.82
CA TRP A 122 -5.84 3.31 13.92
C TRP A 122 -7.08 2.57 14.45
N GLY A 123 -7.29 2.58 15.76
CA GLY A 123 -8.19 1.66 16.45
C GLY A 123 -7.53 0.30 16.69
N PHE A 124 -8.14 -0.52 17.55
CA PHE A 124 -7.69 -1.90 17.74
C PHE A 124 -8.15 -2.77 16.57
N GLY A 125 -7.30 -3.70 16.15
CA GLY A 125 -7.64 -4.67 15.11
C GLY A 125 -8.28 -5.95 15.66
N HIS A 126 -8.27 -6.98 14.83
CA HIS A 126 -8.65 -8.34 15.19
C HIS A 126 -7.41 -9.25 15.19
N ALA A 127 -7.60 -10.57 15.35
CA ALA A 127 -6.54 -11.55 15.19
C ALA A 127 -5.83 -11.43 13.82
N ALA A 128 -4.53 -11.72 13.80
CA ALA A 128 -3.67 -11.56 12.62
C ALA A 128 -4.14 -12.29 11.37
N SER A 129 -4.90 -13.39 11.50
CA SER A 129 -5.41 -14.19 10.36
C SER A 129 -6.42 -13.46 9.47
N VAL A 130 -7.03 -12.38 9.97
CA VAL A 130 -8.01 -11.57 9.23
C VAL A 130 -7.64 -10.08 9.22
N ALA A 131 -6.44 -9.75 9.73
CA ALA A 131 -5.94 -8.39 9.73
C ALA A 131 -5.49 -8.01 8.31
N VAL A 132 -5.88 -6.82 7.87
CA VAL A 132 -5.32 -6.19 6.67
C VAL A 132 -4.12 -5.33 7.07
N ASN A 133 -4.32 -4.51 8.09
CA ASN A 133 -3.30 -3.64 8.68
C ASN A 133 -3.73 -3.24 10.10
N PHE A 134 -2.95 -2.41 10.80
CA PHE A 134 -3.30 -1.94 12.14
C PHE A 134 -4.70 -1.32 12.16
N GLY A 135 -5.55 -1.82 13.06
CA GLY A 135 -6.92 -1.35 13.23
C GLY A 135 -7.89 -1.68 12.08
N MET A 136 -7.45 -2.35 11.01
CA MET A 136 -8.30 -2.72 9.87
C MET A 136 -8.28 -4.22 9.61
N TRP A 137 -9.47 -4.80 9.51
CA TRP A 137 -9.64 -6.25 9.43
C TRP A 137 -10.89 -6.62 8.64
N THR A 138 -10.89 -7.81 8.06
CA THR A 138 -12.02 -8.31 7.29
C THR A 138 -12.85 -9.27 8.12
N TYR A 139 -14.16 -9.27 7.92
CA TYR A 139 -15.04 -10.32 8.42
C TYR A 139 -16.16 -10.57 7.45
N ARG A 140 -16.22 -11.80 6.93
CA ARG A 140 -17.27 -12.19 5.98
C ARG A 140 -17.30 -11.23 4.79
N ASN A 141 -18.41 -10.52 4.60
CA ASN A 141 -18.67 -9.59 3.50
C ASN A 141 -18.37 -8.12 3.83
N GLN A 142 -17.57 -7.87 4.86
CA GLN A 142 -17.34 -6.54 5.41
C GLN A 142 -15.85 -6.26 5.65
N LEU A 143 -15.51 -4.98 5.51
CA LEU A 143 -14.25 -4.41 5.97
C LEU A 143 -14.53 -3.60 7.24
N ASN A 144 -13.78 -3.85 8.29
CA ASN A 144 -14.02 -3.26 9.61
C ASN A 144 -12.84 -2.42 10.06
N LEU A 145 -13.13 -1.30 10.73
CA LEU A 145 -12.15 -0.49 11.44
C LEU A 145 -12.46 -0.45 12.93
N GLY A 146 -11.42 -0.57 13.76
CA GLY A 146 -11.55 -0.58 15.22
C GLY A 146 -12.24 -1.82 15.77
N ARG A 147 -12.16 -1.95 17.11
CA ARG A 147 -12.86 -2.97 17.89
C ARG A 147 -12.84 -2.60 19.37
N SER A 148 -13.98 -2.78 20.06
CA SER A 148 -14.08 -2.54 21.50
C SER A 148 -13.30 -3.57 22.32
N GLY A 149 -12.60 -3.12 23.38
CA GLY A 149 -11.82 -3.94 24.32
C GLY A 149 -10.37 -4.19 23.89
N ILE A 150 -9.50 -4.54 24.85
CA ILE A 150 -8.12 -4.94 24.57
C ILE A 150 -7.99 -6.44 24.88
N GLN A 151 -7.64 -7.23 23.86
CA GLN A 151 -7.38 -8.66 24.04
C GLN A 151 -6.00 -9.01 23.48
N SER A 152 -5.27 -9.86 24.22
CA SER A 152 -4.01 -10.42 23.73
C SER A 152 -4.20 -11.12 22.38
N GLY A 153 -3.32 -10.84 21.42
CA GLY A 153 -3.38 -11.37 20.05
C GLY A 153 -4.15 -10.51 19.04
N TRP A 154 -4.78 -9.40 19.46
CA TRP A 154 -5.36 -8.44 18.52
C TRP A 154 -4.28 -7.56 17.89
N PHE A 155 -4.29 -7.49 16.56
CA PHE A 155 -3.28 -6.81 15.76
C PHE A 155 -3.39 -5.28 15.90
N GLY A 156 -2.28 -4.61 16.21
CA GLY A 156 -2.20 -3.15 16.36
C GLY A 156 -2.74 -2.60 17.69
N SER A 157 -3.07 -3.46 18.66
CA SER A 157 -3.47 -3.05 20.02
C SER A 157 -2.36 -2.29 20.77
N ASP A 158 -1.10 -2.50 20.39
CA ASP A 158 0.09 -1.79 20.87
C ASP A 158 0.35 -0.46 20.15
N LYS A 159 -0.35 -0.21 19.03
CA LYS A 159 -0.13 0.94 18.15
C LYS A 159 -1.21 2.00 18.25
N SER A 160 -2.28 1.74 18.99
CA SER A 160 -3.36 2.69 19.19
C SER A 160 -3.67 2.89 20.66
N SER A 161 -4.03 4.11 21.04
CA SER A 161 -4.47 4.44 22.40
C SER A 161 -5.98 4.25 22.60
N THR A 162 -6.74 4.08 21.51
CA THR A 162 -8.21 3.93 21.54
C THR A 162 -8.66 2.68 20.80
N PRO A 163 -9.80 2.07 21.21
CA PRO A 163 -10.37 0.93 20.52
C PRO A 163 -10.89 1.23 19.12
N PHE A 164 -11.29 2.47 18.88
CA PHE A 164 -11.77 2.96 17.60
C PHE A 164 -10.75 3.90 16.93
N PRO A 165 -10.80 4.04 15.60
CA PRO A 165 -10.02 5.03 14.88
C PRO A 165 -10.39 6.46 15.29
N ARG A 166 -9.38 7.33 15.34
CA ARG A 166 -9.57 8.79 15.44
C ARG A 166 -8.96 9.46 14.24
N VAL A 167 -9.74 10.30 13.57
CA VAL A 167 -9.42 10.86 12.26
C VAL A 167 -9.39 12.37 12.34
N LEU A 168 -8.37 12.99 11.75
CA LEU A 168 -8.28 14.44 11.58
C LEU A 168 -8.74 14.81 10.16
N VAL A 169 -9.78 15.64 10.06
CA VAL A 169 -10.30 16.16 8.79
C VAL A 169 -10.29 17.68 8.86
N ASP A 170 -9.36 18.30 8.14
CA ASP A 170 -9.18 19.75 8.07
C ASP A 170 -9.13 20.44 9.46
N GLY A 171 -8.35 19.85 10.37
CA GLY A 171 -8.20 20.27 11.77
C GLY A 171 -9.31 19.81 12.73
N VAL A 172 -10.40 19.21 12.24
CA VAL A 172 -11.46 18.65 13.11
C VAL A 172 -11.14 17.20 13.47
N LEU A 173 -11.14 16.89 14.77
CA LEU A 173 -10.90 15.52 15.25
C LEU A 173 -12.24 14.77 15.35
N ILE A 174 -12.33 13.63 14.69
CA ILE A 174 -13.52 12.78 14.61
C ILE A 174 -13.23 11.43 15.26
N ASP A 175 -14.06 11.05 16.22
CA ASP A 175 -14.09 9.70 16.76
C ASP A 175 -14.95 8.83 15.83
N LEU A 176 -14.28 8.03 15.00
CA LEU A 176 -14.91 7.22 13.97
C LEU A 176 -15.30 5.87 14.57
N GLN A 177 -16.55 5.72 14.98
CA GLN A 177 -17.01 4.52 15.68
C GLN A 177 -18.52 4.30 15.57
N THR A 178 -18.95 3.07 15.80
CA THR A 178 -20.38 2.68 15.85
C THR A 178 -21.08 2.96 14.50
N VAL A 179 -20.41 2.72 13.37
CA VAL A 179 -20.98 2.90 12.02
C VAL A 179 -21.72 1.62 11.65
N ASP A 180 -23.05 1.73 11.54
CA ASP A 180 -23.98 0.65 11.19
C ASP A 180 -23.93 -0.58 12.14
N TYR A 181 -23.26 -0.45 13.28
CA TYR A 181 -23.09 -1.49 14.28
C TYR A 181 -23.04 -0.88 15.70
N PRO A 182 -23.65 -1.50 16.72
CA PRO A 182 -23.46 -1.11 18.13
C PRO A 182 -22.03 -1.46 18.59
N ASP A 183 -21.51 -0.90 19.68
CA ASP A 183 -20.21 -1.31 20.28
C ASP A 183 -18.91 -0.82 19.60
N GLY A 184 -18.92 0.36 18.99
CA GLY A 184 -17.68 1.08 18.66
C GLY A 184 -16.89 0.58 17.44
N ILE A 185 -17.47 -0.33 16.64
CA ILE A 185 -16.88 -0.81 15.37
C ILE A 185 -17.37 0.05 14.21
N VAL A 186 -16.51 0.22 13.21
CA VAL A 186 -16.87 0.85 11.94
C VAL A 186 -17.01 -0.26 10.90
N ILE A 187 -18.25 -0.56 10.48
CA ILE A 187 -18.49 -1.50 9.39
C ILE A 187 -18.48 -0.74 8.07
N CYS A 188 -17.76 -1.27 7.08
CA CYS A 188 -17.88 -0.87 5.68
C CYS A 188 -18.55 -2.01 4.92
N LYS A 189 -19.77 -1.76 4.43
CA LYS A 189 -20.51 -2.68 3.55
C LYS A 189 -20.21 -2.37 2.09
N PHE A 190 -20.40 -3.36 1.23
CA PHE A 190 -20.06 -3.25 -0.19
C PHE A 190 -21.23 -3.59 -1.11
N PRO A 191 -21.25 -3.01 -2.33
CA PRO A 191 -22.24 -3.40 -3.34
C PRO A 191 -22.12 -4.89 -3.69
N PRO A 192 -23.18 -5.49 -4.26
CA PRO A 192 -23.13 -6.83 -4.82
C PRO A 192 -21.96 -6.98 -5.79
N ALA A 193 -21.26 -8.11 -5.73
CA ALA A 193 -20.16 -8.41 -6.65
C ALA A 193 -20.64 -8.38 -8.11
N PRO A 194 -19.76 -8.05 -9.09
CA PRO A 194 -20.11 -8.09 -10.51
C PRO A 194 -20.78 -9.41 -10.91
N ASP A 195 -21.86 -9.30 -11.68
CA ASP A 195 -22.67 -10.42 -12.15
C ASP A 195 -22.75 -10.51 -13.69
N GLY A 196 -21.94 -9.72 -14.38
CA GLY A 196 -21.91 -9.67 -15.84
C GLY A 196 -23.08 -8.92 -16.47
N THR A 197 -23.90 -8.18 -15.71
CA THR A 197 -25.07 -7.46 -16.25
C THR A 197 -24.89 -5.95 -16.46
N LYS A 198 -23.74 -5.39 -16.05
CA LYS A 198 -23.40 -3.97 -16.24
C LYS A 198 -22.29 -3.82 -17.27
N THR A 199 -22.41 -2.81 -18.13
CA THR A 199 -21.32 -2.37 -19.01
C THR A 199 -20.82 -0.99 -18.63
N TYR A 200 -19.55 -0.73 -18.90
CA TYR A 200 -18.91 0.57 -18.81
C TYR A 200 -18.27 0.92 -20.16
N ASP A 201 -18.62 2.08 -20.70
CA ASP A 201 -17.99 2.64 -21.89
C ASP A 201 -16.89 3.63 -21.51
N SER A 202 -15.63 3.27 -21.74
CA SER A 202 -14.48 4.10 -21.38
C SER A 202 -14.33 5.39 -22.22
N ALA A 203 -15.00 5.48 -23.37
CA ALA A 203 -14.96 6.68 -24.23
C ALA A 203 -16.03 7.70 -23.86
N SER A 204 -17.26 7.25 -23.62
CA SER A 204 -18.36 8.15 -23.20
C SER A 204 -18.47 8.29 -21.68
N GLY A 205 -17.93 7.31 -20.97
CA GLY A 205 -18.08 7.13 -19.54
C GLY A 205 -19.37 6.42 -19.11
N THR A 206 -20.24 6.04 -20.03
CA THR A 206 -21.60 5.61 -19.66
C THR A 206 -21.60 4.25 -18.96
N VAL A 207 -22.24 4.18 -17.80
CA VAL A 207 -22.55 2.91 -17.12
C VAL A 207 -23.97 2.50 -17.46
N THR A 208 -24.16 1.30 -17.99
CA THR A 208 -25.48 0.78 -18.37
C THR A 208 -25.78 -0.51 -17.64
N GLN A 209 -26.91 -0.54 -16.93
CA GLN A 209 -27.48 -1.77 -16.38
C GLN A 209 -28.35 -2.44 -17.43
N HIS A 210 -28.04 -3.70 -17.76
CA HIS A 210 -28.81 -4.51 -18.69
C HIS A 210 -29.74 -5.47 -17.94
N SER A 211 -30.71 -6.05 -18.66
CA SER A 211 -31.68 -7.00 -18.07
C SER A 211 -31.05 -8.33 -17.66
N ASN A 212 -29.95 -8.72 -18.30
CA ASN A 212 -29.22 -9.97 -18.05
C ASN A 212 -27.81 -9.89 -18.68
N ALA A 213 -26.99 -10.92 -18.45
CA ALA A 213 -25.63 -10.98 -18.98
C ALA A 213 -25.58 -11.05 -20.51
N GLU A 214 -26.51 -11.78 -21.16
CA GLU A 214 -26.55 -11.89 -22.62
C GLU A 214 -26.68 -10.53 -23.30
N ALA A 215 -27.61 -9.69 -22.83
CA ALA A 215 -27.78 -8.34 -23.33
C ALA A 215 -26.53 -7.47 -23.09
N ALA A 216 -25.89 -7.61 -21.93
CA ALA A 216 -24.68 -6.86 -21.59
C ALA A 216 -23.50 -7.23 -22.50
N PHE A 217 -23.23 -8.52 -22.69
CA PHE A 217 -22.15 -9.00 -23.56
C PHE A 217 -22.42 -8.71 -25.04
N ALA A 218 -23.69 -8.76 -25.48
CA ALA A 218 -24.07 -8.37 -26.84
C ALA A 218 -23.90 -6.87 -27.11
N ALA A 219 -23.87 -6.04 -26.06
CA ALA A 219 -23.66 -4.60 -26.17
C ALA A 219 -22.17 -4.20 -26.17
N GLU A 220 -21.24 -5.15 -26.04
CA GLU A 220 -19.82 -4.80 -26.02
C GLU A 220 -19.34 -4.17 -27.33
N THR A 221 -18.46 -3.19 -27.19
CA THR A 221 -17.70 -2.57 -28.28
C THR A 221 -16.23 -2.55 -27.91
N GLU A 222 -15.40 -1.80 -28.63
CA GLU A 222 -14.00 -1.58 -28.25
C GLU A 222 -13.90 -0.88 -26.87
N THR A 223 -14.79 0.07 -26.60
CA THR A 223 -14.74 0.90 -25.39
C THR A 223 -15.81 0.55 -24.37
N ASN A 224 -16.95 -0.01 -24.79
CA ASN A 224 -18.00 -0.51 -23.90
C ASN A 224 -17.74 -1.97 -23.55
N LYS A 225 -17.39 -2.25 -22.29
CA LYS A 225 -17.06 -3.58 -21.79
C LYS A 225 -17.94 -3.99 -20.61
N VAL A 226 -18.26 -5.27 -20.50
CA VAL A 226 -18.95 -5.81 -19.33
C VAL A 226 -18.03 -5.74 -18.13
N ILE A 227 -18.54 -5.23 -17.01
CA ILE A 227 -17.80 -5.17 -15.75
C ILE A 227 -17.78 -6.57 -15.14
N THR A 228 -16.66 -7.27 -15.29
CA THR A 228 -16.44 -8.61 -14.74
C THR A 228 -15.44 -8.62 -13.58
N SER A 229 -14.74 -7.52 -13.36
CA SER A 229 -13.85 -7.28 -12.23
C SER A 229 -13.74 -5.78 -11.98
N ARG A 230 -13.63 -5.36 -10.71
CA ARG A 230 -13.49 -3.96 -10.33
C ARG A 230 -12.89 -3.77 -8.94
N LYS A 231 -12.40 -2.56 -8.65
CA LYS A 231 -12.09 -2.11 -7.28
C LYS A 231 -13.14 -1.12 -6.77
N ASP A 232 -13.74 -1.40 -5.62
CA ASP A 232 -14.67 -0.47 -4.96
C ASP A 232 -13.90 0.48 -4.02
N LEU A 233 -14.24 1.77 -4.03
CA LEU A 233 -13.58 2.80 -3.20
C LEU A 233 -14.35 3.04 -1.91
N VAL A 234 -13.67 2.89 -0.79
CA VAL A 234 -14.15 3.26 0.55
C VAL A 234 -13.51 4.59 0.97
N PHE A 235 -14.31 5.55 1.41
CA PHE A 235 -13.81 6.82 1.95
C PHE A 235 -14.72 7.38 3.05
N LEU A 236 -14.15 8.21 3.92
CA LEU A 236 -14.89 9.00 4.89
C LEU A 236 -15.30 10.32 4.23
N GLU A 237 -16.59 10.62 4.24
CA GLU A 237 -17.12 11.92 3.85
C GLU A 237 -17.52 12.69 5.10
N ALA A 238 -17.00 13.89 5.28
CA ALA A 238 -17.33 14.75 6.43
C ALA A 238 -17.76 16.15 5.97
N TRP A 239 -18.76 16.73 6.63
CA TRP A 239 -19.27 18.05 6.28
C TRP A 239 -19.84 18.77 7.49
N HIS A 240 -19.97 20.09 7.38
CA HIS A 240 -20.60 20.91 8.41
C HIS A 240 -22.07 21.10 8.07
N GLU A 241 -22.98 20.97 9.04
CA GLU A 241 -24.41 21.12 8.76
C GLU A 241 -25.16 21.79 9.91
N LYS A 242 -26.08 22.69 9.57
CA LYS A 242 -26.99 23.30 10.54
C LYS A 242 -27.92 22.23 11.10
N VAL A 243 -27.93 22.09 12.44
CA VAL A 243 -28.80 21.15 13.14
C VAL A 243 -30.28 21.41 12.81
N ALA A 244 -30.66 22.70 12.71
CA ALA A 244 -32.04 23.12 12.45
C ALA A 244 -32.56 22.75 11.04
N GLU A 245 -31.71 22.47 10.05
CA GLU A 245 -32.18 22.16 8.69
C GLU A 245 -32.87 20.79 8.60
N LYS A 246 -32.40 19.80 9.37
CA LYS A 246 -33.02 18.48 9.48
C LYS A 246 -33.67 18.23 10.84
N ASP A 247 -33.54 19.18 11.76
CA ASP A 247 -33.99 19.07 13.14
C ASP A 247 -33.51 17.78 13.83
N VAL A 248 -32.25 17.39 13.58
CA VAL A 248 -31.66 16.13 14.04
C VAL A 248 -30.24 16.34 14.53
N VAL A 249 -29.88 15.64 15.60
CA VAL A 249 -28.49 15.47 16.06
C VAL A 249 -28.15 13.99 16.11
N TYR A 250 -26.94 13.67 15.65
CA TYR A 250 -26.38 12.33 15.73
C TYR A 250 -25.26 12.28 16.76
N PRO A 251 -25.16 11.24 17.61
CA PRO A 251 -23.98 11.04 18.44
C PRO A 251 -22.71 11.03 17.60
N LEU A 252 -21.70 11.78 18.06
CA LEU A 252 -20.38 11.92 17.43
C LEU A 252 -20.40 12.53 16.01
N GLY A 253 -21.55 13.04 15.56
CA GLY A 253 -21.73 13.45 14.16
C GLY A 253 -21.89 12.28 13.17
N ASN A 254 -22.00 11.04 13.66
CA ASN A 254 -22.10 9.85 12.84
C ASN A 254 -23.52 9.70 12.26
N VAL A 255 -23.76 10.04 11.00
CA VAL A 255 -25.11 9.88 10.41
C VAL A 255 -25.47 8.42 10.15
N GLN A 256 -24.55 7.50 10.38
CA GLN A 256 -24.70 6.05 10.31
C GLN A 256 -24.63 5.39 11.70
N TYR A 257 -24.86 6.15 12.78
CA TYR A 257 -24.74 5.63 14.14
C TYR A 257 -25.61 4.39 14.37
N GLY A 258 -24.99 3.28 14.79
CA GLY A 258 -25.62 1.96 14.84
C GLY A 258 -26.33 1.60 16.15
N ALA A 259 -26.18 2.40 17.21
CA ALA A 259 -26.81 2.14 18.51
C ALA A 259 -28.09 2.96 18.71
N ASN A 260 -29.11 2.36 19.31
CA ASN A 260 -30.42 3.00 19.54
C ASN A 260 -30.52 3.81 20.84
N ASN A 261 -29.40 4.00 21.54
CA ASN A 261 -29.32 4.74 22.79
C ASN A 261 -27.99 5.49 22.87
N TYR A 262 -28.02 6.66 23.48
CA TYR A 262 -26.82 7.40 23.86
C TYR A 262 -26.98 7.97 25.28
N LYS A 263 -26.18 7.47 26.24
CA LYS A 263 -26.19 7.90 27.65
C LYS A 263 -27.60 7.95 28.27
N GLY A 264 -28.42 6.94 28.01
CA GLY A 264 -29.79 6.86 28.53
C GLY A 264 -30.83 7.60 27.68
N ILE A 265 -30.42 8.31 26.63
CA ILE A 265 -31.32 8.96 25.67
C ILE A 265 -31.63 7.98 24.53
N ALA A 266 -32.90 7.62 24.35
CA ALA A 266 -33.34 6.76 23.25
C ALA A 266 -33.25 7.48 21.90
N LEU A 267 -32.73 6.79 20.88
CA LEU A 267 -32.52 7.32 19.53
C LEU A 267 -33.46 6.65 18.52
N LEU A 268 -33.69 7.33 17.40
CA LEU A 268 -34.58 6.91 16.32
C LEU A 268 -33.82 6.88 14.99
N ASN A 269 -34.13 5.91 14.13
CA ASN A 269 -33.47 5.72 12.83
C ASN A 269 -34.37 6.05 11.63
N ASN A 270 -35.49 6.73 11.86
CA ASN A 270 -36.48 7.11 10.85
C ASN A 270 -36.67 8.64 10.77
N LEU A 271 -35.67 9.41 11.23
CA LEU A 271 -35.74 10.87 11.29
C LEU A 271 -35.38 11.56 9.96
N VAL A 272 -34.75 10.83 9.05
CA VAL A 272 -34.34 11.31 7.72
C VAL A 272 -34.73 10.28 6.66
N VAL A 273 -34.81 10.72 5.40
CA VAL A 273 -35.11 9.87 4.25
C VAL A 273 -33.97 8.87 4.00
N GLN A 274 -34.31 7.66 3.55
CA GLN A 274 -33.32 6.66 3.12
C GLN A 274 -32.40 7.25 2.05
N GLY A 275 -31.12 6.87 2.07
CA GLY A 275 -30.08 7.43 1.20
C GLY A 275 -29.15 8.40 1.93
N TYR A 276 -29.69 9.20 2.87
CA TYR A 276 -28.87 10.18 3.60
C TYR A 276 -27.75 9.53 4.43
N SER A 277 -28.06 8.38 5.04
CA SER A 277 -27.15 7.55 5.82
C SER A 277 -26.58 6.36 5.03
N ALA A 278 -26.89 6.22 3.74
CA ALA A 278 -26.47 5.05 2.96
C ALA A 278 -24.96 5.06 2.69
N PHE A 279 -24.35 3.88 2.56
CA PHE A 279 -22.96 3.75 2.12
C PHE A 279 -22.78 4.17 0.65
N GLY A 280 -23.79 3.96 -0.18
CA GLY A 280 -23.77 4.34 -1.60
C GLY A 280 -25.14 4.18 -2.22
N GLU A 281 -25.27 4.46 -3.52
CA GLU A 281 -26.54 4.35 -4.25
C GLU A 281 -27.15 2.95 -4.23
N TRP A 282 -26.31 1.92 -4.10
CA TRP A 282 -26.72 0.53 -4.03
C TRP A 282 -27.32 0.14 -2.67
N ASP A 283 -27.19 0.98 -1.65
CA ASP A 283 -27.58 0.68 -0.27
C ASP A 283 -28.95 1.28 0.09
N SER A 284 -29.97 0.42 0.05
CA SER A 284 -31.34 0.76 0.40
C SER A 284 -31.71 0.44 1.85
N ALA A 285 -30.76 -0.02 2.68
CA ALA A 285 -31.07 -0.62 3.98
C ALA A 285 -30.48 0.15 5.17
N THR A 286 -29.26 0.69 5.07
CA THR A 286 -28.61 1.32 6.21
C THR A 286 -29.28 2.64 6.58
N LYS A 287 -29.51 2.81 7.89
CA LYS A 287 -30.08 3.98 8.54
C LYS A 287 -29.25 4.30 9.78
N GLY A 288 -29.08 5.58 10.11
CA GLY A 288 -28.43 6.00 11.35
C GLY A 288 -29.42 6.39 12.44
N TYR A 289 -29.12 6.01 13.67
CA TYR A 289 -29.85 6.42 14.86
C TYR A 289 -29.41 7.83 15.29
N GLY A 290 -30.37 8.75 15.32
CA GLY A 290 -30.19 10.11 15.84
C GLY A 290 -31.35 10.49 16.76
N ILE A 291 -31.43 11.76 17.12
CA ILE A 291 -32.56 12.29 17.88
C ILE A 291 -33.02 13.62 17.33
N LYS A 292 -34.34 13.84 17.37
CA LYS A 292 -34.94 15.10 16.92
C LYS A 292 -34.56 16.21 17.89
N TRP A 293 -33.89 17.24 17.37
CA TRP A 293 -33.31 18.31 18.20
C TRP A 293 -34.39 19.09 18.96
N SER A 294 -35.50 19.42 18.30
CA SER A 294 -36.62 20.12 18.91
C SER A 294 -37.33 19.32 20.01
N SER A 295 -37.16 17.99 20.07
CA SER A 295 -37.80 17.15 21.10
C SER A 295 -36.95 16.96 22.36
N LEU A 296 -35.69 17.39 22.34
CA LEU A 296 -34.80 17.26 23.49
C LEU A 296 -35.18 18.25 24.59
N THR A 297 -35.14 17.78 25.84
CA THR A 297 -35.15 18.66 27.01
C THR A 297 -33.84 19.45 27.09
N GLU A 298 -33.82 20.56 27.82
CA GLU A 298 -32.60 21.38 27.97
C GLU A 298 -31.44 20.59 28.60
N ALA A 299 -31.73 19.68 29.54
CA ALA A 299 -30.73 18.79 30.13
C ALA A 299 -30.13 17.83 29.08
N GLN A 300 -30.96 17.28 28.18
CA GLN A 300 -30.48 16.41 27.11
C GLN A 300 -29.71 17.18 26.04
N LYS A 301 -30.13 18.41 25.69
CA LYS A 301 -29.36 19.29 24.81
C LYS A 301 -27.99 19.57 25.41
N ALA A 302 -27.91 19.83 26.72
CA ALA A 302 -26.64 20.04 27.41
C ALA A 302 -25.69 18.83 27.31
N THR A 303 -26.23 17.59 27.33
CA THR A 303 -25.41 16.37 27.06
C THR A 303 -24.77 16.44 25.67
N PHE A 304 -25.53 16.75 24.63
CA PHE A 304 -24.99 16.82 23.27
C PHE A 304 -24.06 18.02 23.03
N LEU A 305 -24.33 19.16 23.67
CA LEU A 305 -23.55 20.38 23.49
C LEU A 305 -22.27 20.41 24.33
N GLY A 306 -22.28 19.75 25.50
CA GLY A 306 -21.16 19.76 26.43
C GLY A 306 -20.04 18.78 26.10
N GLU A 307 -20.27 17.85 25.16
CA GLU A 307 -19.27 16.85 24.75
C GLU A 307 -18.58 17.27 23.44
N PRO A 308 -17.29 17.63 23.48
CA PRO A 308 -16.58 18.12 22.30
C PRO A 308 -16.50 17.08 21.17
N GLU A 309 -16.57 15.78 21.47
CA GLU A 309 -16.55 14.67 20.51
C GLU A 309 -17.78 14.66 19.59
N HIS A 310 -18.86 15.33 19.97
CA HIS A 310 -20.01 15.53 19.10
C HIS A 310 -19.78 16.56 18.00
N ASN A 311 -18.68 17.32 18.09
CA ASN A 311 -18.29 18.36 17.15
C ASN A 311 -19.44 19.33 16.82
N ILE A 312 -20.21 19.71 17.85
CA ILE A 312 -21.24 20.74 17.74
C ILE A 312 -20.64 22.07 18.15
N TYR A 313 -20.87 23.10 17.34
CA TYR A 313 -20.48 24.46 17.65
C TYR A 313 -21.59 25.45 17.33
N TYR A 314 -21.59 26.57 18.05
CA TYR A 314 -22.49 27.69 17.75
C TYR A 314 -21.79 28.68 16.80
N ASP A 315 -22.43 28.95 15.66
CA ASP A 315 -22.02 30.00 14.73
C ASP A 315 -22.81 31.29 15.04
N PRO A 316 -22.20 32.31 15.66
CA PRO A 316 -22.90 33.53 16.06
C PRO A 316 -23.36 34.36 14.85
N GLU A 317 -22.68 34.26 13.71
CA GLU A 317 -23.07 34.95 12.48
C GLU A 317 -24.34 34.32 11.89
N ALA A 318 -24.38 32.98 11.83
CA ALA A 318 -25.55 32.25 11.35
C ALA A 318 -26.67 32.10 12.39
N LYS A 319 -26.40 32.45 13.66
CA LYS A 319 -27.25 32.21 14.84
C LYS A 319 -27.76 30.77 14.91
N ALA A 320 -26.88 29.82 14.65
CA ALA A 320 -27.24 28.41 14.49
C ALA A 320 -26.22 27.47 15.11
N TYR A 321 -26.71 26.34 15.63
CA TYR A 321 -25.88 25.19 15.96
C TYR A 321 -25.50 24.45 14.68
N ILE A 322 -24.21 24.23 14.50
CA ILE A 322 -23.64 23.47 13.41
C ILE A 322 -23.03 22.21 13.99
N GLN A 323 -23.33 21.06 13.40
CA GLN A 323 -22.66 19.81 13.72
C GLN A 323 -21.72 19.44 12.57
N VAL A 324 -20.48 19.07 12.89
CA VAL A 324 -19.63 18.36 11.93
C VAL A 324 -20.10 16.92 11.87
N ARG A 325 -20.64 16.54 10.72
CA ARG A 325 -21.20 15.21 10.45
C ARG A 325 -20.28 14.41 9.56
N TYR A 326 -20.41 13.10 9.62
CA TYR A 326 -19.69 12.19 8.72
C TYR A 326 -20.50 10.96 8.36
N ARG A 327 -20.10 10.33 7.25
CA ARG A 327 -20.47 8.97 6.86
C ARG A 327 -19.30 8.27 6.17
N VAL A 328 -19.28 6.96 6.25
CA VAL A 328 -18.47 6.12 5.36
C VAL A 328 -19.26 5.91 4.07
N ARG A 329 -18.60 6.17 2.93
CA ARG A 329 -19.14 5.88 1.61
C ARG A 329 -18.36 4.78 0.91
N VAL A 330 -19.06 3.98 0.12
CA VAL A 330 -18.53 2.94 -0.74
C VAL A 330 -19.07 3.11 -2.15
N VAL A 331 -18.19 3.51 -3.06
CA VAL A 331 -18.49 3.73 -4.47
C VAL A 331 -18.11 2.48 -5.25
N GLU A 332 -19.08 1.94 -5.99
CA GLU A 332 -18.90 0.81 -6.90
C GLU A 332 -17.94 1.20 -8.02
N GLY A 333 -16.82 0.49 -8.19
CA GLY A 333 -15.88 0.77 -9.28
C GLY A 333 -16.44 0.47 -10.68
N LEU A 334 -15.84 1.06 -11.71
CA LEU A 334 -16.21 0.79 -13.12
C LEU A 334 -15.22 -0.15 -13.83
N GLY A 335 -14.22 -0.64 -13.09
CA GLY A 335 -13.11 -1.47 -13.53
C GLY A 335 -12.04 -1.54 -12.44
N ASN A 336 -10.86 -2.07 -12.75
CA ASN A 336 -9.82 -2.34 -11.74
C ASN A 336 -8.93 -1.14 -11.42
N ASP A 337 -8.77 -0.21 -12.37
CA ASP A 337 -7.81 0.90 -12.24
C ASP A 337 -8.51 2.21 -11.90
N TRP A 338 -8.19 2.75 -10.72
CA TRP A 338 -8.60 4.10 -10.32
C TRP A 338 -7.49 5.09 -10.67
N ARG A 339 -7.85 6.19 -11.33
CA ARG A 339 -6.88 7.20 -11.77
C ARG A 339 -6.30 8.03 -10.65
N ALA A 340 -7.10 8.48 -9.69
CA ALA A 340 -6.62 9.34 -8.62
C ALA A 340 -7.44 9.17 -7.33
N VAL A 341 -6.78 8.62 -6.31
CA VAL A 341 -7.31 8.47 -4.95
C VAL A 341 -6.44 9.14 -3.90
N GLU A 342 -5.31 9.76 -4.27
CA GLU A 342 -4.38 10.40 -3.34
C GLU A 342 -4.63 11.91 -3.24
N ALA A 343 -4.86 12.41 -2.01
CA ALA A 343 -5.15 13.83 -1.79
C ALA A 343 -3.90 14.72 -1.71
N ASN A 344 -2.69 14.13 -1.71
CA ASN A 344 -1.41 14.85 -1.59
C ASN A 344 -0.81 15.24 -2.95
N THR A 345 -1.46 14.88 -4.06
CA THR A 345 -1.06 15.27 -5.43
C THR A 345 -2.06 16.26 -6.02
N ALA A 346 -1.63 17.11 -6.95
CA ALA A 346 -2.51 18.09 -7.59
C ALA A 346 -3.52 17.36 -8.47
N GLY A 347 -4.81 17.46 -8.14
CA GLY A 347 -5.83 16.70 -8.86
C GLY A 347 -7.21 16.69 -8.21
N VAL A 348 -7.95 15.64 -8.56
CA VAL A 348 -9.34 15.39 -8.15
C VAL A 348 -9.47 13.92 -7.75
N LEU A 349 -10.40 13.62 -6.85
CA LEU A 349 -10.79 12.24 -6.57
C LEU A 349 -11.61 11.73 -7.75
N CYS A 350 -11.04 10.85 -8.57
CA CYS A 350 -11.66 10.44 -9.83
C CYS A 350 -11.35 8.98 -10.18
N TYR A 351 -12.31 8.35 -10.86
CA TYR A 351 -12.11 7.03 -11.41
C TYR A 351 -11.26 7.11 -12.68
N ASP A 352 -11.57 8.03 -13.59
CA ASP A 352 -10.85 8.20 -14.85
C ASP A 352 -10.80 9.68 -15.30
N LEU A 353 -10.59 9.92 -16.61
CA LEU A 353 -10.63 11.25 -17.22
C LEU A 353 -12.04 11.85 -17.30
N HIS A 354 -13.09 11.03 -17.25
CA HIS A 354 -14.48 11.43 -17.47
C HIS A 354 -15.26 11.60 -16.18
N TYR A 355 -14.97 10.83 -15.12
CA TYR A 355 -15.71 10.91 -13.86
C TYR A 355 -14.90 11.17 -12.63
N ARG A 356 -15.41 12.15 -11.88
CA ARG A 356 -15.04 12.42 -10.49
C ARG A 356 -16.00 11.68 -9.56
N VAL A 357 -15.54 11.42 -8.34
CA VAL A 357 -16.42 11.00 -7.26
C VAL A 357 -17.33 12.16 -6.88
N GLY A 358 -18.63 11.94 -6.96
CA GLY A 358 -19.66 12.92 -6.65
C GLY A 358 -19.78 13.19 -5.15
N LYS A 359 -19.84 14.46 -4.79
CA LYS A 359 -20.02 14.92 -3.42
C LYS A 359 -21.49 14.87 -2.98
N GLN A 360 -21.77 14.30 -1.80
CA GLN A 360 -23.14 14.17 -1.29
C GLN A 360 -23.42 15.19 -0.17
N GLY A 361 -22.53 15.32 0.81
CA GLY A 361 -22.68 16.26 1.93
C GLY A 361 -24.08 16.25 2.59
N VAL A 362 -24.72 17.42 2.70
CA VAL A 362 -26.06 17.59 3.29
C VAL A 362 -27.21 16.93 2.50
N LYS A 363 -26.99 16.44 1.28
CA LYS A 363 -28.06 15.89 0.42
C LYS A 363 -28.46 14.48 0.83
N VAL A 364 -29.72 14.13 0.53
CA VAL A 364 -30.24 12.78 0.75
C VAL A 364 -29.53 11.78 -0.16
N GLU A 365 -29.44 12.07 -1.46
CA GLU A 365 -28.76 11.20 -2.43
C GLU A 365 -28.07 12.05 -3.50
N THR A 366 -27.00 11.48 -4.08
CA THR A 366 -26.28 12.04 -5.22
C THR A 366 -25.64 10.92 -6.02
N SER A 367 -25.51 11.11 -7.33
CA SER A 367 -24.70 10.24 -8.17
C SER A 367 -23.25 10.16 -7.67
N SER A 368 -22.75 8.94 -7.56
CA SER A 368 -21.41 8.58 -7.12
C SER A 368 -20.38 8.99 -8.16
N TYR A 369 -20.79 9.06 -9.42
CA TYR A 369 -20.02 9.56 -10.53
C TYR A 369 -20.64 10.81 -11.11
N VAL A 370 -19.82 11.85 -11.27
CA VAL A 370 -20.19 13.10 -11.91
C VAL A 370 -19.20 13.46 -13.01
N PRO A 371 -19.66 14.04 -14.14
CA PRO A 371 -18.78 14.40 -15.24
C PRO A 371 -17.62 15.30 -14.80
N HIS A 372 -16.44 15.12 -15.41
CA HIS A 372 -15.22 15.84 -15.08
C HIS A 372 -15.32 17.35 -15.33
N ASN A 373 -16.17 17.78 -16.27
CA ASN A 373 -16.45 19.21 -16.50
C ASN A 373 -17.39 19.82 -15.45
N SER A 374 -17.93 19.03 -14.51
CA SER A 374 -18.78 19.53 -13.44
C SER A 374 -17.97 20.01 -12.22
N SER A 375 -18.49 21.02 -11.51
CA SER A 375 -17.97 21.46 -10.21
C SER A 375 -18.32 20.49 -9.06
N ASN A 376 -18.98 19.36 -9.36
CA ASN A 376 -19.59 18.48 -8.36
C ASN A 376 -18.66 17.39 -7.78
N GLY A 377 -17.36 17.48 -8.05
CA GLY A 377 -16.35 16.54 -7.53
C GLY A 377 -15.56 17.05 -6.33
N TYR A 378 -14.65 16.19 -5.86
CA TYR A 378 -13.69 16.42 -4.79
C TYR A 378 -12.30 16.76 -5.35
N PHE A 379 -11.61 17.73 -4.75
CA PHE A 379 -10.32 18.24 -5.22
C PHE A 379 -9.29 18.27 -4.10
N SER A 380 -8.03 18.05 -4.44
CA SER A 380 -6.95 18.17 -3.46
C SER A 380 -6.66 19.63 -3.13
N SER A 381 -6.07 19.87 -1.96
CA SER A 381 -5.70 21.21 -1.49
C SER A 381 -4.70 21.94 -2.40
N ILE A 382 -3.89 21.19 -3.14
CA ILE A 382 -2.89 21.70 -4.08
C ILE A 382 -3.37 21.72 -5.53
N SER A 383 -4.66 21.45 -5.78
CA SER A 383 -5.25 21.60 -7.10
C SER A 383 -5.27 23.07 -7.53
N PRO A 384 -4.85 23.42 -8.76
CA PRO A 384 -4.90 24.81 -9.24
C PRO A 384 -6.34 25.34 -9.38
N TYR A 385 -7.32 24.44 -9.39
CA TYR A 385 -8.75 24.77 -9.46
C TYR A 385 -9.42 24.86 -8.08
N SER A 386 -8.65 24.72 -6.98
CA SER A 386 -9.19 24.82 -5.64
C SER A 386 -9.52 26.27 -5.28
N LEU A 387 -10.76 26.51 -4.83
CA LEU A 387 -11.21 27.79 -4.26
C LEU A 387 -11.07 27.83 -2.72
N LEU A 388 -10.74 26.70 -2.09
CA LEU A 388 -10.64 26.50 -0.65
C LEU A 388 -9.34 25.75 -0.32
N LYS A 389 -8.39 26.39 0.37
CA LYS A 389 -7.21 25.67 0.87
C LYS A 389 -7.62 24.82 2.07
N SER A 390 -7.66 23.50 1.90
CA SER A 390 -7.77 22.51 2.98
C SER A 390 -6.39 22.00 3.40
N ASP A 391 -6.33 21.23 4.48
CA ASP A 391 -5.10 20.48 4.85
C ASP A 391 -4.67 19.50 3.74
N LEU A 392 -3.38 19.16 3.71
CA LEU A 392 -2.89 18.03 2.91
C LEU A 392 -3.48 16.72 3.44
N GLY A 393 -3.62 15.72 2.56
CA GLY A 393 -4.15 14.40 2.93
C GLY A 393 -5.68 14.27 2.84
N VAL A 394 -6.42 15.34 2.54
CA VAL A 394 -7.88 15.30 2.34
C VAL A 394 -8.32 16.03 1.08
N PHE A 395 -9.34 15.50 0.41
CA PHE A 395 -10.01 16.22 -0.67
C PHE A 395 -11.14 17.11 -0.12
N HIS A 396 -11.44 18.22 -0.79
CA HIS A 396 -12.54 19.12 -0.45
C HIS A 396 -13.45 19.39 -1.65
N ALA A 397 -14.69 19.79 -1.38
CA ALA A 397 -15.63 20.26 -2.37
C ALA A 397 -15.24 21.67 -2.87
N VAL A 398 -15.09 21.88 -4.17
CA VAL A 398 -14.57 23.15 -4.76
C VAL A 398 -15.56 24.30 -4.87
N GLU A 399 -16.83 24.13 -4.52
CA GLU A 399 -17.77 25.25 -4.71
C GLU A 399 -17.48 26.42 -3.75
N GLY A 400 -17.53 27.63 -4.30
CA GLY A 400 -16.99 28.85 -3.69
C GLY A 400 -17.38 29.08 -2.23
N ILE A 401 -16.50 29.81 -1.54
CA ILE A 401 -16.67 30.26 -0.16
C ILE A 401 -18.10 30.83 -0.02
N ASN A 402 -18.86 30.33 0.97
CA ASN A 402 -20.26 30.69 1.28
C ASN A 402 -21.38 29.93 0.54
N SER A 403 -21.11 28.86 -0.21
CA SER A 403 -22.17 27.98 -0.74
C SER A 403 -22.64 26.95 0.31
N ASN A 404 -23.94 26.87 0.60
CA ASN A 404 -24.48 25.90 1.58
C ASN A 404 -24.96 24.58 0.96
N LYS A 405 -24.61 24.31 -0.31
CA LYS A 405 -25.21 23.21 -1.08
C LYS A 405 -24.81 21.81 -0.62
N PHE A 406 -23.63 21.67 -0.04
CA PHE A 406 -23.05 20.38 0.37
C PHE A 406 -22.52 20.41 1.82
N GLY A 407 -22.37 21.60 2.39
CA GLY A 407 -22.04 21.82 3.79
C GLY A 407 -22.14 23.30 4.11
N HIS A 408 -22.32 23.64 5.38
CA HIS A 408 -22.33 25.02 5.88
C HIS A 408 -21.02 25.71 5.50
N LYS A 409 -21.11 26.85 4.79
CA LYS A 409 -19.98 27.59 4.19
C LYS A 409 -19.14 26.79 3.18
N GLY A 410 -19.68 25.71 2.62
CA GLY A 410 -19.02 24.88 1.60
C GLY A 410 -18.10 23.79 2.18
N LEU A 411 -18.05 23.65 3.51
CA LEU A 411 -17.15 22.72 4.20
C LEU A 411 -17.65 21.27 4.05
N CYS A 412 -17.09 20.56 3.07
CA CYS A 412 -17.37 19.16 2.78
C CYS A 412 -16.10 18.50 2.20
N TYR A 413 -15.73 17.34 2.76
CA TYR A 413 -14.43 16.71 2.58
C TYR A 413 -14.57 15.22 2.32
N ALA A 414 -13.58 14.65 1.63
CA ALA A 414 -13.43 13.22 1.42
C ALA A 414 -12.01 12.76 1.80
N LEU A 415 -11.92 11.78 2.71
CA LEU A 415 -10.69 11.13 3.12
C LEU A 415 -10.72 9.65 2.69
N PRO A 416 -9.89 9.24 1.71
CA PRO A 416 -9.79 7.84 1.29
C PRO A 416 -9.46 6.87 2.43
N ILE A 417 -10.05 5.68 2.39
CA ILE A 417 -9.84 4.62 3.38
C ILE A 417 -9.23 3.38 2.71
N ALA A 418 -9.87 2.87 1.65
CA ALA A 418 -9.40 1.66 0.99
C ALA A 418 -9.92 1.52 -0.45
N LEU A 419 -9.17 0.78 -1.28
CA LEU A 419 -9.71 0.15 -2.48
C LEU A 419 -9.87 -1.36 -2.22
N VAL A 420 -10.97 -1.95 -2.72
CA VAL A 420 -11.23 -3.38 -2.52
C VAL A 420 -11.51 -4.07 -3.84
N GLN A 421 -10.57 -4.93 -4.25
CA GLN A 421 -10.70 -5.76 -5.45
C GLN A 421 -11.84 -6.77 -5.28
N ARG A 422 -12.79 -6.76 -6.22
CA ARG A 422 -13.95 -7.67 -6.21
C ARG A 422 -13.72 -8.85 -7.14
N LEU A 423 -14.16 -10.03 -6.69
CA LEU A 423 -14.39 -11.21 -7.53
C LEU A 423 -15.78 -11.10 -8.16
N ASN A 424 -16.15 -12.01 -9.07
CA ASN A 424 -17.47 -12.00 -9.71
C ASN A 424 -18.28 -13.28 -9.49
N GLN A 425 -19.59 -13.14 -9.69
CA GLN A 425 -20.58 -14.20 -9.44
C GLN A 425 -20.53 -15.33 -10.50
N GLY A 426 -19.88 -15.10 -11.64
CA GLY A 426 -19.76 -16.08 -12.72
C GLY A 426 -18.96 -17.33 -12.32
N ALA A 427 -19.06 -18.38 -13.13
CA ALA A 427 -18.27 -19.59 -12.91
C ALA A 427 -16.77 -19.31 -13.09
N TYR A 428 -15.94 -19.88 -12.23
CA TYR A 428 -14.49 -19.82 -12.37
C TYR A 428 -14.04 -20.64 -13.60
N HIS A 429 -13.19 -20.06 -14.44
CA HIS A 429 -12.47 -20.77 -15.50
C HIS A 429 -11.08 -20.14 -15.68
N PRO A 430 -9.99 -20.93 -15.80
CA PRO A 430 -8.63 -20.38 -15.80
C PRO A 430 -8.30 -19.53 -17.05
N THR A 431 -8.97 -19.75 -18.17
CA THR A 431 -8.90 -18.90 -19.37
C THR A 431 -9.91 -17.75 -19.34
N TYR A 432 -11.22 -18.06 -19.33
CA TYR A 432 -12.25 -17.08 -19.66
C TYR A 432 -12.82 -16.27 -18.48
N ASN A 433 -12.69 -16.76 -17.24
CA ASN A 433 -13.14 -16.00 -16.07
C ASN A 433 -12.28 -16.28 -14.84
N PRO A 434 -11.01 -15.82 -14.82
CA PRO A 434 -10.10 -16.04 -13.70
C PRO A 434 -10.58 -15.40 -12.40
N MET A 435 -11.52 -14.45 -12.44
CA MET A 435 -12.13 -13.76 -11.29
C MET A 435 -13.46 -14.37 -10.83
N GLY A 436 -13.98 -15.37 -11.54
CA GLY A 436 -15.20 -16.08 -11.16
C GLY A 436 -15.05 -16.87 -9.87
N THR A 437 -16.15 -17.01 -9.13
CA THR A 437 -16.20 -17.82 -7.89
C THR A 437 -17.07 -19.06 -8.00
N GLY A 438 -18.04 -19.03 -8.92
CA GLY A 438 -19.07 -20.06 -9.02
C GLY A 438 -18.58 -21.38 -9.62
N ARG A 439 -19.35 -22.42 -9.39
CA ARG A 439 -19.37 -23.64 -10.23
C ARG A 439 -20.39 -23.49 -11.34
N ARG A 440 -20.24 -24.32 -12.36
CA ARG A 440 -21.23 -24.52 -13.43
C ARG A 440 -22.40 -25.32 -12.87
N ARG A 441 -23.60 -25.15 -13.42
CA ARG A 441 -24.83 -25.79 -12.93
C ARG A 441 -25.58 -26.47 -14.08
N ILE A 442 -26.08 -27.68 -13.83
CA ILE A 442 -27.04 -28.32 -14.75
C ILE A 442 -28.45 -28.37 -14.17
N SER A 443 -29.41 -28.68 -15.05
CA SER A 443 -30.81 -28.92 -14.69
C SER A 443 -30.89 -29.99 -13.59
N GLY A 444 -31.68 -29.72 -12.55
CA GLY A 444 -31.76 -30.59 -11.36
C GLY A 444 -30.84 -30.22 -10.20
N GLY A 445 -29.99 -29.18 -10.32
CA GLY A 445 -29.25 -28.62 -9.17
C GLY A 445 -27.92 -29.30 -8.86
N TYR A 446 -27.27 -29.92 -9.85
CA TYR A 446 -25.91 -30.44 -9.71
C TYR A 446 -24.87 -29.40 -10.14
N TYR A 447 -23.71 -29.40 -9.46
CA TYR A 447 -22.67 -28.38 -9.61
C TYR A 447 -21.35 -28.99 -10.01
N TYR A 448 -20.74 -28.40 -11.03
CA TYR A 448 -19.50 -28.90 -11.63
C TYR A 448 -18.44 -27.80 -11.70
N ARG A 449 -17.20 -28.17 -11.43
CA ARG A 449 -16.05 -27.28 -11.64
C ARG A 449 -15.72 -27.20 -13.13
N TRP A 450 -14.88 -26.23 -13.49
CA TRP A 450 -14.49 -25.98 -14.88
C TRP A 450 -13.93 -27.21 -15.60
N TYR A 451 -13.18 -28.05 -14.88
CA TYR A 451 -12.51 -29.23 -15.40
C TYR A 451 -13.35 -30.51 -15.37
N GLU A 452 -14.50 -30.50 -14.69
CA GLU A 452 -15.39 -31.66 -14.56
C GLU A 452 -16.31 -31.77 -15.80
N ARG A 453 -16.57 -33.00 -16.25
CA ARG A 453 -17.40 -33.28 -17.44
C ARG A 453 -18.77 -33.80 -17.07
N HIS A 454 -19.77 -33.43 -17.87
CA HIS A 454 -21.10 -34.02 -17.86
C HIS A 454 -21.74 -33.83 -19.24
N VAL A 455 -22.57 -34.78 -19.68
CA VAL A 455 -23.18 -34.76 -21.03
C VAL A 455 -24.10 -33.56 -21.29
N GLN A 456 -24.59 -32.92 -20.24
CA GLN A 456 -25.45 -31.73 -20.31
C GLN A 456 -24.67 -30.41 -20.16
N LEU A 457 -23.38 -30.46 -19.85
CA LEU A 457 -22.57 -29.24 -19.74
C LEU A 457 -22.11 -28.79 -21.13
N THR A 458 -22.35 -27.54 -21.50
CA THR A 458 -21.75 -27.00 -22.73
C THR A 458 -20.32 -26.53 -22.49
N PRO A 459 -19.45 -26.57 -23.52
CA PRO A 459 -18.11 -25.98 -23.44
C PRO A 459 -18.17 -24.51 -23.00
N ILE A 460 -17.12 -24.05 -22.32
CA ILE A 460 -16.88 -22.64 -22.03
C ILE A 460 -15.86 -22.19 -23.08
N ASN A 461 -16.25 -21.25 -23.95
CA ASN A 461 -15.41 -20.72 -25.03
C ASN A 461 -15.26 -19.20 -24.95
N SER A 462 -15.91 -18.58 -23.98
CA SER A 462 -15.93 -17.13 -23.80
C SER A 462 -16.20 -16.78 -22.34
N ILE A 463 -15.93 -15.53 -21.98
CA ILE A 463 -16.29 -15.02 -20.65
C ILE A 463 -17.81 -15.00 -20.47
N TYR A 464 -18.59 -14.73 -21.53
CA TYR A 464 -20.05 -14.74 -21.50
C TYR A 464 -20.60 -16.09 -21.02
N ASP A 465 -20.00 -17.20 -21.46
CA ASP A 465 -20.44 -18.53 -21.04
C ASP A 465 -20.40 -18.68 -19.52
N CYS A 466 -19.41 -18.10 -18.83
CA CYS A 466 -19.30 -18.12 -17.38
C CYS A 466 -20.44 -17.37 -16.65
N PHE A 467 -21.23 -16.58 -17.38
CA PHE A 467 -22.39 -15.82 -16.89
C PHE A 467 -23.70 -16.20 -17.61
N SER A 468 -23.71 -17.21 -18.49
CA SER A 468 -24.89 -17.60 -19.26
C SER A 468 -25.67 -18.78 -18.66
N ARG A 469 -26.99 -18.62 -18.53
CA ARG A 469 -27.93 -19.72 -18.17
C ARG A 469 -28.26 -20.62 -19.36
N LEU A 470 -27.93 -20.22 -20.59
CA LEU A 470 -28.51 -20.77 -21.82
C LEU A 470 -27.69 -21.85 -22.50
N ALA A 471 -26.78 -22.48 -21.78
CA ALA A 471 -26.05 -23.64 -22.24
C ALA A 471 -26.98 -24.88 -22.34
N ASN A 472 -27.63 -25.07 -23.50
CA ASN A 472 -28.43 -26.21 -23.98
C ASN A 472 -29.11 -27.12 -22.92
N ASN A 473 -30.46 -27.13 -22.89
CA ASN A 473 -31.29 -28.00 -22.04
C ASN A 473 -31.07 -27.84 -20.52
N GLY A 474 -30.88 -26.60 -20.06
CA GLY A 474 -30.79 -26.26 -18.64
C GLY A 474 -29.41 -26.49 -18.01
N GLY A 475 -28.37 -26.71 -18.81
CA GLY A 475 -26.98 -26.89 -18.43
C GLY A 475 -26.16 -25.60 -18.29
N GLY A 476 -26.62 -24.59 -17.56
CA GLY A 476 -25.96 -23.28 -17.44
C GLY A 476 -24.49 -23.31 -16.96
N ASN A 477 -23.62 -22.54 -17.60
CA ASN A 477 -22.24 -22.33 -17.15
C ASN A 477 -22.13 -21.21 -16.10
N MET A 478 -23.24 -20.77 -15.51
CA MET A 478 -23.24 -19.74 -14.48
C MET A 478 -22.94 -20.26 -13.07
N GLY A 479 -22.26 -19.42 -12.27
CA GLY A 479 -22.56 -19.35 -10.85
C GLY A 479 -23.91 -18.65 -10.65
N GLU A 480 -24.85 -19.30 -9.96
CA GLU A 480 -26.16 -18.67 -9.68
C GLU A 480 -26.02 -17.57 -8.61
N HIS A 481 -26.82 -16.51 -8.75
CA HIS A 481 -27.02 -15.53 -7.68
C HIS A 481 -27.40 -16.26 -6.37
N GLY A 482 -26.57 -16.10 -5.33
CA GLY A 482 -26.76 -16.79 -4.04
C GLY A 482 -26.04 -18.13 -3.89
N LEU A 483 -25.22 -18.54 -4.87
CA LEU A 483 -24.29 -19.68 -4.78
C LEU A 483 -22.83 -19.20 -4.87
N ALA A 484 -21.90 -19.91 -4.22
CA ALA A 484 -20.54 -19.43 -3.95
C ALA A 484 -20.51 -18.10 -3.16
N VAL A 485 -21.50 -17.94 -2.29
CA VAL A 485 -21.57 -16.93 -1.24
C VAL A 485 -21.20 -17.53 0.11
N ILE A 486 -20.88 -16.70 1.09
CA ILE A 486 -20.54 -17.16 2.44
C ILE A 486 -21.63 -18.07 3.04
N SER A 487 -22.91 -17.73 2.84
CA SER A 487 -24.03 -18.52 3.37
C SER A 487 -24.27 -19.85 2.64
N GLY A 488 -23.76 -20.00 1.42
CA GLY A 488 -23.88 -21.22 0.62
C GLY A 488 -22.79 -22.24 0.97
N GLY A 489 -21.61 -21.81 1.42
CA GLY A 489 -20.51 -22.70 1.79
C GLY A 489 -19.65 -23.19 0.61
N LEU A 490 -18.57 -23.91 0.94
CA LEU A 490 -17.47 -24.24 0.02
C LEU A 490 -17.87 -25.18 -1.14
N GLU A 491 -18.99 -25.89 -1.01
CA GLU A 491 -19.48 -26.83 -2.02
C GLU A 491 -19.93 -26.15 -3.31
N TYR A 492 -20.14 -24.84 -3.31
CA TYR A 492 -20.48 -24.07 -4.52
C TYR A 492 -19.28 -23.32 -5.11
N CYS A 493 -18.13 -23.31 -4.42
CA CYS A 493 -16.92 -22.64 -4.88
C CYS A 493 -16.26 -23.41 -6.03
N GLY A 494 -15.99 -22.70 -7.13
CA GLY A 494 -15.24 -23.20 -8.28
C GLY A 494 -13.73 -22.95 -8.22
N ARG A 495 -13.26 -22.10 -7.29
CA ARG A 495 -11.87 -21.64 -7.23
C ARG A 495 -10.91 -22.60 -6.50
N PRO A 496 -9.68 -22.79 -7.02
CA PRO A 496 -8.65 -23.55 -6.33
C PRO A 496 -7.99 -22.79 -5.19
N ASP A 497 -7.87 -21.48 -5.30
CA ASP A 497 -7.04 -20.62 -4.46
C ASP A 497 -7.71 -20.17 -3.14
N GLN A 498 -7.03 -19.34 -2.34
CA GLN A 498 -7.48 -18.85 -1.04
C GLN A 498 -8.79 -18.06 -1.06
N TYR A 499 -9.23 -17.58 -2.23
CA TYR A 499 -10.47 -16.84 -2.40
C TYR A 499 -11.60 -17.80 -2.78
N LYS A 500 -12.67 -17.82 -1.99
CA LYS A 500 -13.73 -18.83 -2.10
C LYS A 500 -15.10 -18.28 -2.46
N TYR A 501 -15.42 -17.06 -2.03
CA TYR A 501 -16.75 -16.47 -2.18
C TYR A 501 -16.68 -15.07 -2.79
N HIS A 502 -17.64 -14.71 -3.64
CA HIS A 502 -17.65 -13.39 -4.30
C HIS A 502 -18.18 -12.27 -3.39
N ASP A 503 -19.03 -12.61 -2.43
CA ASP A 503 -19.57 -11.68 -1.43
C ASP A 503 -18.62 -11.49 -0.25
N ALA A 504 -17.59 -12.32 -0.11
CA ALA A 504 -16.55 -12.15 0.90
C ALA A 504 -15.57 -11.04 0.54
N ILE A 505 -15.05 -10.39 1.59
CA ILE A 505 -13.93 -9.46 1.51
C ILE A 505 -12.76 -10.12 2.22
N TYR A 506 -11.70 -10.37 1.47
CA TYR A 506 -10.48 -11.01 1.95
C TYR A 506 -9.37 -10.00 2.13
N ALA A 507 -8.50 -10.19 3.12
CA ALA A 507 -7.44 -9.23 3.41
C ALA A 507 -6.54 -8.93 2.20
N GLY A 508 -6.22 -9.94 1.39
CA GLY A 508 -5.40 -9.74 0.18
C GLY A 508 -6.07 -8.90 -0.93
N GLN A 509 -7.40 -8.73 -0.91
CA GLN A 509 -8.13 -7.88 -1.86
C GLN A 509 -8.09 -6.40 -1.47
N VAL A 510 -7.82 -6.10 -0.19
CA VAL A 510 -7.89 -4.74 0.35
C VAL A 510 -6.58 -4.02 0.12
N GLU A 511 -6.67 -2.80 -0.36
CA GLU A 511 -5.59 -1.82 -0.47
C GLU A 511 -5.84 -0.75 0.58
N ASP A 512 -4.99 -0.67 1.61
CA ASP A 512 -5.14 0.30 2.69
C ASP A 512 -4.61 1.67 2.25
N LEU A 513 -5.50 2.62 2.01
CA LEU A 513 -5.16 3.98 1.59
C LEU A 513 -4.95 4.93 2.78
N ARG A 514 -5.16 4.47 4.01
CA ARG A 514 -5.06 5.34 5.19
C ARG A 514 -3.62 5.78 5.42
N LEU A 515 -3.47 7.04 5.79
CA LEU A 515 -2.20 7.66 6.16
C LEU A 515 -2.24 8.17 7.60
N SER A 516 -1.10 8.16 8.28
CA SER A 516 -1.03 8.75 9.61
C SER A 516 -1.01 10.27 9.52
N ALA A 517 -1.87 10.92 10.31
CA ALA A 517 -1.85 12.37 10.50
C ALA A 517 -0.72 12.81 11.45
N LYS A 518 -0.14 11.90 12.26
CA LYS A 518 0.90 12.23 13.25
C LYS A 518 2.18 12.65 12.55
N LYS A 519 2.89 13.62 13.14
CA LYS A 519 4.30 13.89 12.80
C LYS A 519 5.13 12.68 13.24
N LEU A 520 5.78 12.02 12.28
CA LEU A 520 6.53 10.78 12.53
C LEU A 520 8.02 11.10 12.77
N ASP A 521 8.61 10.44 13.76
CA ASP A 521 10.08 10.41 13.90
C ASP A 521 10.65 9.56 12.76
N VAL A 522 11.34 10.21 11.82
CA VAL A 522 11.91 9.58 10.63
C VAL A 522 12.93 8.49 10.96
N ASN A 523 13.66 8.57 12.08
CA ASN A 523 14.62 7.54 12.48
C ASN A 523 13.88 6.29 12.97
N ALA A 524 12.91 6.47 13.87
CA ALA A 524 12.10 5.36 14.38
C ALA A 524 11.28 4.71 13.25
N LEU A 525 10.74 5.53 12.35
CA LEU A 525 10.00 5.08 11.18
C LEU A 525 10.89 4.25 10.24
N ARG A 526 12.14 4.68 9.98
CA ARG A 526 13.10 3.93 9.14
C ARG A 526 13.37 2.54 9.70
N GLU A 527 13.68 2.43 10.99
CA GLU A 527 13.97 1.13 11.62
C GLU A 527 12.72 0.24 11.75
N GLU A 528 11.57 0.81 12.08
CA GLU A 528 10.31 0.05 12.08
C GLU A 528 9.97 -0.47 10.67
N THR A 529 10.12 0.37 9.65
CA THR A 529 9.80 0.00 8.27
C THR A 529 10.76 -1.05 7.72
N MET A 530 12.07 -0.94 8.01
CA MET A 530 13.02 -1.97 7.62
C MET A 530 12.75 -3.31 8.30
N ARG A 531 12.40 -3.31 9.60
CA ARG A 531 11.97 -4.54 10.29
C ARG A 531 10.74 -5.16 9.65
N LYS A 532 9.75 -4.37 9.24
CA LYS A 532 8.57 -4.86 8.50
C LYS A 532 8.91 -5.38 7.10
N ALA A 533 9.83 -4.72 6.39
CA ALA A 533 10.30 -5.15 5.09
C ALA A 533 10.95 -6.53 5.18
N VAL A 534 11.86 -6.72 6.13
CA VAL A 534 12.50 -8.02 6.41
C VAL A 534 11.47 -9.05 6.88
N ALA A 535 10.50 -8.66 7.71
CA ALA A 535 9.42 -9.56 8.14
C ALA A 535 8.41 -9.89 7.03
N GLY A 536 8.50 -9.26 5.86
CA GLY A 536 7.56 -9.44 4.75
C GLY A 536 6.15 -8.93 5.05
N THR A 537 5.99 -8.01 6.01
CA THR A 537 4.68 -7.49 6.48
C THR A 537 4.32 -6.12 5.92
N LEU A 538 5.14 -5.55 5.03
CA LEU A 538 4.78 -4.33 4.30
C LEU A 538 3.65 -4.61 3.29
N ARG A 539 2.85 -3.57 3.02
CA ARG A 539 1.74 -3.60 2.07
C ARG A 539 2.29 -3.77 0.66
N GLY A 540 1.78 -4.74 -0.09
CA GLY A 540 2.11 -4.94 -1.49
C GLY A 540 0.88 -5.15 -2.36
N LYS A 541 1.05 -5.03 -3.66
CA LYS A 541 0.05 -5.37 -4.69
C LYS A 541 0.78 -5.83 -5.94
N SER A 542 0.21 -6.82 -6.62
CA SER A 542 0.67 -7.25 -7.93
C SER A 542 -0.49 -7.89 -8.69
N LYS A 543 -0.34 -7.98 -10.00
CA LYS A 543 -1.24 -8.71 -10.90
C LYS A 543 -0.78 -10.16 -11.05
N VAL A 544 -1.66 -11.04 -11.52
CA VAL A 544 -1.31 -12.43 -11.86
C VAL A 544 -1.07 -12.51 -13.37
N PRO A 545 -0.01 -13.20 -13.83
CA PRO A 545 0.23 -13.39 -15.25
C PRO A 545 -0.88 -14.17 -15.95
N PHE A 546 -1.01 -13.97 -17.25
CA PHE A 546 -1.86 -14.71 -18.17
C PHE A 546 -1.02 -15.11 -19.38
N THR A 547 -0.77 -16.41 -19.52
CA THR A 547 0.18 -16.95 -20.51
C THR A 547 -0.56 -17.38 -21.78
N HIS A 548 -0.11 -16.87 -22.92
CA HIS A 548 -0.47 -17.30 -24.27
C HIS A 548 0.71 -18.02 -24.92
N ILE A 549 0.46 -19.18 -25.54
CA ILE A 549 1.47 -19.93 -26.29
C ILE A 549 0.97 -20.20 -27.70
N LYS A 550 1.78 -19.89 -28.71
CA LYS A 550 1.48 -20.14 -30.13
C LYS A 550 2.68 -20.72 -30.85
N LYS A 551 2.48 -21.74 -31.69
CA LYS A 551 3.49 -22.21 -32.65
C LYS A 551 3.64 -21.18 -33.77
N ALA A 552 4.81 -20.57 -33.89
CA ALA A 552 5.12 -19.57 -34.91
C ALA A 552 5.54 -20.20 -36.24
N GLY A 553 6.25 -21.33 -36.18
CA GLY A 553 6.72 -22.05 -37.36
C GLY A 553 7.65 -23.19 -36.96
N SER A 554 8.28 -23.80 -37.96
CA SER A 554 9.18 -24.93 -37.83
C SER A 554 10.14 -24.98 -39.02
N PHE A 555 11.29 -25.64 -38.86
CA PHE A 555 12.28 -25.86 -39.91
C PHE A 555 13.27 -26.97 -39.52
N THR A 556 14.07 -27.46 -40.48
CA THR A 556 15.18 -28.40 -40.23
C THR A 556 16.52 -27.66 -40.32
N LYS A 557 17.38 -27.72 -39.29
CA LYS A 557 18.72 -27.09 -39.31
C LYS A 557 19.67 -27.78 -40.30
N GLN A 558 20.43 -27.02 -41.09
CA GLN A 558 21.28 -27.52 -42.18
C GLN A 558 22.77 -27.16 -42.04
N SER A 559 23.13 -26.16 -41.24
CA SER A 559 24.53 -25.77 -41.01
C SER A 559 24.88 -25.66 -39.53
N ASP A 560 26.17 -25.50 -39.26
CA ASP A 560 26.66 -25.01 -37.96
C ASP A 560 26.16 -23.58 -37.71
N THR A 561 26.06 -23.21 -36.43
CA THR A 561 25.61 -21.89 -36.02
C THR A 561 26.73 -20.88 -36.20
N ALA A 562 26.48 -19.85 -36.99
CA ALA A 562 27.38 -18.74 -37.25
C ALA A 562 27.04 -17.51 -36.40
N TYR A 563 28.05 -16.67 -36.19
CA TYR A 563 27.92 -15.36 -35.56
C TYR A 563 27.91 -14.28 -36.65
N GLU A 564 26.92 -13.39 -36.60
CA GLU A 564 26.81 -12.28 -37.52
C GLU A 564 26.84 -10.95 -36.78
N THR A 565 27.64 -9.99 -37.27
CA THR A 565 27.62 -8.59 -36.84
C THR A 565 27.02 -7.73 -37.93
N HIS A 566 26.14 -6.81 -37.55
CA HIS A 566 25.55 -5.89 -38.50
C HIS A 566 25.35 -4.52 -37.87
N SER A 567 25.84 -3.47 -38.53
CA SER A 567 25.80 -2.09 -38.03
C SER A 567 24.44 -1.41 -38.17
N SER A 568 23.51 -2.00 -38.93
CA SER A 568 22.22 -1.39 -39.28
C SER A 568 20.98 -2.10 -38.71
N PHE A 569 21.12 -3.10 -37.85
CA PHE A 569 19.98 -3.69 -37.13
C PHE A 569 19.75 -2.98 -35.80
N ASN A 570 18.51 -2.52 -35.59
CA ASN A 570 18.03 -1.99 -34.32
C ASN A 570 17.18 -3.10 -33.67
N PRO A 571 17.52 -3.62 -32.48
CA PRO A 571 18.29 -2.97 -31.42
C PRO A 571 19.69 -3.51 -31.15
N SER A 572 20.14 -4.60 -31.81
CA SER A 572 21.40 -5.29 -31.48
C SER A 572 22.42 -5.29 -32.63
N GLN A 573 23.71 -5.15 -32.26
CA GLN A 573 24.85 -5.18 -33.20
C GLN A 573 25.25 -6.60 -33.67
N TRP A 574 24.55 -7.65 -33.21
CA TRP A 574 24.88 -9.05 -33.51
C TRP A 574 23.67 -9.99 -33.45
N ARG A 575 23.79 -11.19 -34.04
CA ARG A 575 22.83 -12.31 -33.98
C ARG A 575 23.50 -13.68 -34.23
N LEU A 576 22.79 -14.77 -33.94
CA LEU A 576 23.16 -16.11 -34.37
C LEU A 576 22.37 -16.51 -35.62
N SER A 577 22.98 -17.31 -36.49
CA SER A 577 22.35 -17.78 -37.72
C SER A 577 22.75 -19.18 -38.10
N PHE A 578 21.91 -19.85 -38.90
CA PHE A 578 22.24 -21.10 -39.57
C PHE A 578 21.33 -21.30 -40.79
N GLU A 579 21.77 -22.11 -41.74
CA GLU A 579 20.96 -22.55 -42.87
C GLU A 579 19.87 -23.51 -42.41
N VAL A 580 18.72 -23.46 -43.06
CA VAL A 580 17.55 -24.28 -42.75
C VAL A 580 16.89 -24.85 -44.02
N SER A 581 16.07 -25.88 -43.85
CA SER A 581 15.19 -26.41 -44.89
C SER A 581 13.80 -26.70 -44.32
N ASN A 582 12.84 -27.09 -45.17
CA ASN A 582 11.46 -27.45 -44.79
C ASN A 582 10.77 -26.40 -43.90
N SER A 583 11.13 -25.13 -44.08
CA SER A 583 10.62 -24.06 -43.24
C SER A 583 9.13 -23.83 -43.49
N THR A 584 8.35 -23.73 -42.42
CA THR A 584 6.94 -23.32 -42.47
C THR A 584 6.76 -21.80 -42.32
N PHE A 585 7.84 -21.06 -42.11
CA PHE A 585 7.82 -19.61 -42.18
C PHE A 585 7.58 -19.15 -43.63
N GLY A 586 6.68 -18.18 -43.84
CA GLY A 586 6.27 -17.73 -45.17
C GLY A 586 7.42 -17.15 -46.02
N ASN A 587 7.29 -17.25 -47.35
CA ASN A 587 8.28 -16.84 -48.38
C ASN A 587 8.49 -15.32 -48.53
N SER A 588 8.26 -14.54 -47.50
CA SER A 588 8.46 -13.08 -47.49
C SER A 588 9.17 -12.75 -46.19
N GLY A 589 10.02 -11.72 -46.17
CA GLY A 589 10.74 -11.25 -44.97
C GLY A 589 9.83 -10.73 -43.85
N SER A 590 8.86 -11.52 -43.41
CA SER A 590 8.05 -11.33 -42.22
C SER A 590 8.96 -11.53 -41.01
N SER A 591 9.54 -10.42 -40.56
CA SER A 591 10.11 -10.29 -39.24
C SER A 591 9.04 -10.66 -38.20
N PHE A 592 9.31 -11.63 -37.34
CA PHE A 592 8.67 -11.61 -36.03
C PHE A 592 9.48 -10.65 -35.15
N ASN A 593 9.04 -9.39 -35.13
CA ASN A 593 9.61 -8.35 -34.29
C ASN A 593 8.99 -8.43 -32.88
N GLY A 594 9.39 -9.43 -32.11
CA GLY A 594 9.11 -9.52 -30.67
C GLY A 594 9.92 -8.50 -29.87
N TYR A 595 9.83 -7.20 -30.20
CA TYR A 595 10.60 -6.15 -29.55
C TYR A 595 10.22 -6.01 -28.07
N LYS A 596 11.01 -6.61 -27.18
CA LYS A 596 11.30 -6.05 -25.84
C LYS A 596 12.75 -6.38 -25.45
N THR A 597 13.67 -5.48 -25.77
CA THR A 597 14.98 -5.41 -25.10
C THR A 597 14.80 -4.72 -23.75
N GLY A 598 14.64 -5.49 -22.68
CA GLY A 598 14.56 -5.00 -21.30
C GLY A 598 15.31 -5.94 -20.33
N ALA A 599 15.74 -5.40 -19.19
CA ALA A 599 16.51 -6.09 -18.15
C ALA A 599 15.71 -7.11 -17.32
N ASP A 600 14.42 -7.27 -17.62
CA ASP A 600 13.48 -7.96 -16.74
C ASP A 600 13.18 -9.38 -17.22
N LYS A 601 13.32 -10.38 -16.34
CA LYS A 601 12.55 -11.64 -16.40
C LYS A 601 11.48 -11.58 -15.30
N PRO A 602 10.21 -11.99 -15.50
CA PRO A 602 9.58 -12.62 -16.68
C PRO A 602 8.17 -12.03 -17.00
N SER A 603 8.07 -11.03 -17.88
CA SER A 603 6.77 -10.58 -18.44
C SER A 603 6.85 -10.20 -19.93
N GLY A 604 7.94 -10.55 -20.61
CA GLY A 604 8.15 -10.33 -22.04
C GLY A 604 7.65 -11.47 -22.92
N ASP A 605 7.48 -11.18 -24.21
CA ASP A 605 7.21 -12.16 -25.26
C ASP A 605 8.49 -12.95 -25.54
N TRP A 606 8.49 -14.25 -25.28
CA TRP A 606 9.65 -15.13 -25.50
C TRP A 606 9.51 -15.94 -26.77
N VAL A 607 10.65 -16.28 -27.38
CA VAL A 607 10.73 -17.29 -28.43
C VAL A 607 11.39 -18.54 -27.85
N TYR A 608 10.73 -19.68 -27.99
CA TYR A 608 11.20 -20.96 -27.48
C TYR A 608 11.34 -21.96 -28.62
N TYR A 609 12.56 -22.47 -28.79
CA TYR A 609 12.88 -23.48 -29.79
C TYR A 609 12.85 -24.87 -29.15
N VAL A 610 12.23 -25.83 -29.82
CA VAL A 610 12.20 -27.22 -29.39
C VAL A 610 12.63 -28.11 -30.54
N GLY A 611 13.69 -28.88 -30.34
CA GLY A 611 14.20 -29.84 -31.32
C GLY A 611 13.46 -31.18 -31.24
N SER A 612 13.41 -31.91 -32.35
CA SER A 612 12.88 -33.28 -32.42
C SER A 612 13.66 -34.28 -31.56
N ASN A 613 14.84 -33.89 -31.09
CA ASN A 613 15.66 -34.62 -30.12
C ASN A 613 15.30 -34.33 -28.64
N GLY A 614 14.27 -33.51 -28.38
CA GLY A 614 13.82 -33.15 -27.04
C GLY A 614 14.64 -32.05 -26.35
N GLN A 615 15.69 -31.53 -26.99
CA GLN A 615 16.42 -30.37 -26.51
C GLN A 615 15.62 -29.09 -26.78
N SER A 616 15.90 -28.06 -26.00
CA SER A 616 15.16 -26.79 -26.12
C SER A 616 16.04 -25.60 -25.81
N PHE A 617 15.68 -24.46 -26.38
CA PHE A 617 16.49 -23.24 -26.30
C PHE A 617 15.61 -21.99 -26.23
N LEU A 618 15.93 -21.08 -25.33
CA LEU A 618 15.20 -19.82 -25.13
C LEU A 618 15.90 -18.66 -25.85
N SER A 619 15.13 -17.85 -26.58
CA SER A 619 15.60 -16.69 -27.34
C SER A 619 14.92 -15.40 -26.90
N ALA A 620 15.68 -14.30 -26.91
CA ALA A 620 15.27 -12.99 -26.41
C ALA A 620 14.41 -12.19 -27.38
N SER A 621 14.69 -12.27 -28.68
CA SER A 621 13.88 -11.64 -29.75
C SER A 621 14.45 -11.94 -31.14
N ILE A 622 13.72 -11.49 -32.16
CA ILE A 622 14.00 -11.58 -33.60
C ILE A 622 13.97 -13.03 -34.10
N VAL A 623 12.93 -13.34 -34.88
CA VAL A 623 12.96 -14.45 -35.83
C VAL A 623 12.92 -13.83 -37.21
N HIS A 624 14.00 -13.97 -37.95
CA HIS A 624 14.09 -13.51 -39.34
C HIS A 624 14.43 -14.68 -40.25
N PHE A 625 13.78 -14.70 -41.40
CA PHE A 625 14.09 -15.58 -42.52
C PHE A 625 14.54 -14.72 -43.71
N SER A 626 15.72 -14.99 -44.27
CA SER A 626 16.19 -14.31 -45.49
C SER A 626 15.67 -15.04 -46.73
N TYR A 627 14.96 -14.33 -47.59
CA TYR A 627 14.41 -14.87 -48.84
C TYR A 627 15.54 -15.07 -49.87
N GLY A 628 15.75 -16.31 -50.31
CA GLY A 628 16.75 -16.67 -51.32
C GLY A 628 18.00 -17.36 -50.76
N GLU A 629 18.26 -17.26 -49.45
CA GLU A 629 19.43 -17.87 -48.79
C GLU A 629 19.06 -19.00 -47.81
N ASN A 630 17.76 -19.25 -47.56
CA ASN A 630 17.27 -20.28 -46.62
C ASN A 630 17.94 -20.22 -45.23
N GLN A 631 18.22 -19.03 -44.73
CA GLN A 631 18.87 -18.82 -43.43
C GLN A 631 17.87 -18.36 -42.37
N HIS A 632 18.02 -18.90 -41.17
CA HIS A 632 17.28 -18.50 -39.98
C HIS A 632 18.21 -17.71 -39.05
N TYR A 633 17.72 -16.58 -38.56
CA TYR A 633 18.46 -15.74 -37.61
C TYR A 633 17.67 -15.50 -36.35
N PHE A 634 18.36 -15.49 -35.21
CA PHE A 634 17.77 -15.20 -33.92
C PHE A 634 18.73 -14.56 -32.92
N LEU A 635 18.18 -13.88 -31.92
CA LEU A 635 18.94 -13.41 -30.77
C LEU A 635 18.77 -14.40 -29.62
N PRO A 636 19.81 -15.14 -29.23
CA PRO A 636 19.72 -15.97 -28.04
C PRO A 636 19.46 -15.09 -26.82
N TRP A 637 18.73 -15.61 -25.84
CA TRP A 637 18.63 -14.93 -24.56
C TRP A 637 19.92 -15.14 -23.78
N ILE A 638 20.59 -14.03 -23.48
CA ILE A 638 21.72 -13.99 -22.57
C ILE A 638 21.28 -13.16 -21.38
N GLU A 639 21.46 -13.68 -20.17
CA GLU A 639 21.31 -12.90 -18.94
C GLU A 639 22.16 -11.62 -19.11
N ASP A 640 21.49 -10.46 -19.07
CA ASP A 640 22.07 -9.11 -19.09
C ASP A 640 22.71 -8.54 -20.39
N ASP A 641 22.69 -9.22 -21.55
CA ASP A 641 23.10 -8.62 -22.85
C ASP A 641 21.92 -7.96 -23.59
N ILE A 642 21.21 -7.05 -22.90
CA ILE A 642 19.92 -6.47 -23.33
C ILE A 642 20.02 -5.69 -24.66
N ASN A 643 21.21 -5.19 -25.02
CA ASN A 643 21.43 -4.34 -26.19
C ASN A 643 22.62 -4.79 -27.07
N GLY A 644 23.12 -6.01 -26.89
CA GLY A 644 24.29 -6.49 -27.63
C GLY A 644 25.59 -5.75 -27.29
N LYS A 645 25.73 -5.15 -26.10
CA LYS A 645 26.83 -4.24 -25.71
C LYS A 645 28.13 -4.92 -25.23
N THR A 646 28.23 -6.25 -25.36
CA THR A 646 29.45 -7.11 -25.47
C THR A 646 29.76 -8.01 -24.26
N LEU A 647 29.59 -9.32 -24.45
CA LEU A 647 30.19 -10.43 -23.69
C LEU A 647 30.65 -11.53 -24.67
N THR A 648 31.82 -11.37 -25.31
CA THR A 648 32.24 -12.21 -26.45
C THR A 648 32.43 -13.69 -26.10
N SER A 649 32.94 -14.00 -24.90
CA SER A 649 33.14 -15.38 -24.44
C SER A 649 31.82 -16.11 -24.17
N VAL A 650 30.84 -15.43 -23.59
CA VAL A 650 29.51 -15.99 -23.31
C VAL A 650 28.76 -16.25 -24.62
N ARG A 651 28.85 -15.34 -25.60
CA ARG A 651 28.26 -15.52 -26.92
C ARG A 651 28.79 -16.76 -27.64
N GLU A 652 30.09 -17.00 -27.57
CA GLU A 652 30.71 -18.18 -28.18
C GLU A 652 30.27 -19.48 -27.49
N SER A 653 30.17 -19.48 -26.17
CA SER A 653 29.62 -20.61 -25.42
C SER A 653 28.17 -20.91 -25.79
N ILE A 654 27.34 -19.88 -26.00
CA ILE A 654 25.94 -20.04 -26.39
C ILE A 654 25.83 -20.54 -27.83
N ARG A 655 26.66 -20.03 -28.75
CA ARG A 655 26.74 -20.53 -30.12
C ARG A 655 27.02 -22.04 -30.13
N GLN A 656 28.01 -22.48 -29.36
CA GLN A 656 28.35 -23.90 -29.22
C GLN A 656 27.21 -24.69 -28.60
N GLN A 657 26.57 -24.16 -27.55
CA GLN A 657 25.40 -24.79 -26.92
C GLN A 657 24.24 -24.99 -27.92
N VAL A 658 23.99 -24.03 -28.81
CA VAL A 658 22.95 -24.17 -29.85
C VAL A 658 23.27 -25.32 -30.80
N ASP A 659 24.52 -25.47 -31.22
CA ASP A 659 24.95 -26.58 -32.08
C ASP A 659 24.89 -27.94 -31.35
N GLU A 660 25.22 -27.97 -30.05
CA GLU A 660 25.08 -29.18 -29.21
C GLU A 660 23.62 -29.57 -29.00
N PHE A 661 22.74 -28.58 -28.74
CA PHE A 661 21.32 -28.81 -28.53
C PHE A 661 20.62 -29.17 -29.84
N PHE A 662 21.03 -28.57 -30.95
CA PHE A 662 20.46 -28.80 -32.27
C PHE A 662 21.55 -29.13 -33.30
N PRO A 663 21.99 -30.40 -33.36
CA PRO A 663 22.86 -30.88 -34.43
C PRO A 663 22.22 -30.69 -35.82
N ILE A 664 23.04 -30.63 -36.86
CA ILE A 664 22.55 -30.57 -38.25
C ILE A 664 21.59 -31.73 -38.53
N GLY A 665 20.46 -31.44 -39.17
CA GLY A 665 19.36 -32.38 -39.42
C GLY A 665 18.27 -32.38 -38.36
N THR A 666 18.41 -31.63 -37.26
CA THR A 666 17.37 -31.51 -36.23
C THR A 666 16.19 -30.71 -36.77
N ASP A 667 14.98 -31.26 -36.66
CA ASP A 667 13.73 -30.52 -36.88
C ASP A 667 13.43 -29.69 -35.64
N ILE A 668 13.14 -28.40 -35.82
CA ILE A 668 12.99 -27.45 -34.74
C ILE A 668 11.64 -26.76 -34.90
N ASP A 669 10.83 -26.82 -33.86
CA ASP A 669 9.62 -26.04 -33.68
C ASP A 669 9.90 -24.76 -32.92
N VAL A 670 9.25 -23.68 -33.34
CA VAL A 670 9.38 -22.35 -32.73
C VAL A 670 8.06 -21.92 -32.12
N TYR A 671 8.06 -21.65 -30.83
CA TYR A 671 6.91 -21.18 -30.06
C TYR A 671 7.11 -19.73 -29.61
N VAL A 672 6.04 -18.95 -29.66
CA VAL A 672 5.96 -17.62 -29.05
C VAL A 672 5.16 -17.75 -27.76
N ILE A 673 5.74 -17.26 -26.67
CA ILE A 673 5.15 -17.32 -25.34
C ILE A 673 5.00 -15.89 -24.83
N LYS A 674 3.76 -15.42 -24.72
CA LYS A 674 3.41 -14.08 -24.26
C LYS A 674 2.78 -14.17 -22.89
N ALA A 675 3.29 -13.42 -21.93
CA ALA A 675 2.71 -13.32 -20.60
C ALA A 675 2.18 -11.90 -20.39
N ASP A 676 0.86 -11.74 -20.50
CA ASP A 676 0.18 -10.52 -20.10
C ASP A 676 -0.14 -10.57 -18.59
N GLU A 677 -0.65 -9.50 -18.02
CA GLU A 677 -1.15 -9.48 -16.65
C GLU A 677 -2.67 -9.32 -16.66
N ILE A 678 -3.37 -10.05 -15.78
CA ILE A 678 -4.79 -9.77 -15.53
C ILE A 678 -4.93 -8.41 -14.86
N ASP A 679 -6.02 -7.70 -15.12
CA ASP A 679 -6.20 -6.35 -14.55
C ASP A 679 -6.36 -6.33 -13.01
N ALA A 680 -6.78 -7.44 -12.41
CA ALA A 680 -7.05 -7.52 -10.98
C ALA A 680 -5.77 -7.64 -10.14
N GLU A 681 -5.74 -6.95 -8.99
CA GLU A 681 -4.56 -6.86 -8.12
C GLU A 681 -4.81 -7.35 -6.69
N PHE A 682 -3.82 -8.06 -6.15
CA PHE A 682 -3.90 -8.65 -4.81
C PHE A 682 -2.58 -8.50 -4.05
N ASP A 683 -2.64 -8.44 -2.71
CA ASP A 683 -1.46 -8.60 -1.84
C ASP A 683 -1.14 -10.10 -1.62
N SER A 684 -2.19 -10.92 -1.60
CA SER A 684 -2.14 -12.38 -1.54
C SER A 684 -2.58 -12.90 -2.92
N LEU A 685 -1.61 -13.25 -3.76
CA LEU A 685 -1.85 -13.60 -5.15
C LEU A 685 -2.42 -15.03 -5.26
N PRO A 686 -3.48 -15.25 -6.05
CA PRO A 686 -3.94 -16.59 -6.42
C PRO A 686 -3.07 -17.11 -7.58
N TRP A 687 -1.82 -17.46 -7.27
CA TRP A 687 -0.79 -17.77 -8.26
C TRP A 687 -1.00 -19.14 -8.90
N VAL A 688 -0.64 -19.25 -10.17
CA VAL A 688 -0.65 -20.51 -10.93
C VAL A 688 0.65 -20.64 -11.70
N ASP A 689 1.38 -21.74 -11.48
CA ASP A 689 2.48 -22.14 -12.36
C ASP A 689 1.97 -23.18 -13.38
N ILE A 690 2.37 -23.01 -14.63
CA ILE A 690 1.98 -23.87 -15.76
C ILE A 690 3.17 -24.75 -16.12
N ILE A 691 2.97 -26.06 -16.15
CA ILE A 691 3.98 -27.04 -16.51
C ILE A 691 3.45 -27.81 -17.72
N GLY A 692 4.28 -27.99 -18.73
CA GLY A 692 3.90 -28.70 -19.94
C GLY A 692 4.82 -28.35 -21.09
N HIS A 693 4.78 -29.20 -22.11
CA HIS A 693 5.36 -28.86 -23.40
C HIS A 693 4.57 -27.70 -24.04
N PRO A 694 5.23 -26.69 -24.66
CA PRO A 694 4.54 -25.56 -25.29
C PRO A 694 3.44 -25.96 -26.27
N GLU A 695 3.64 -27.03 -27.04
CA GLU A 695 2.63 -27.58 -27.96
C GLU A 695 1.36 -28.04 -27.23
N ASN A 696 1.52 -28.81 -26.15
CA ASN A 696 0.40 -29.35 -25.39
C ASN A 696 -0.33 -28.25 -24.62
N ILE A 697 0.39 -27.25 -24.12
CA ILE A 697 -0.21 -26.08 -23.48
C ILE A 697 -1.02 -25.28 -24.51
N ALA A 698 -0.47 -25.01 -25.70
CA ALA A 698 -1.17 -24.31 -26.76
C ALA A 698 -2.42 -25.08 -27.25
N ALA A 699 -2.34 -26.41 -27.32
CA ALA A 699 -3.49 -27.26 -27.65
C ALA A 699 -4.56 -27.27 -26.54
N THR A 700 -4.14 -27.24 -25.28
CA THR A 700 -5.04 -27.25 -24.10
C THR A 700 -5.71 -25.89 -23.89
N PHE A 701 -4.98 -24.79 -24.12
CA PHE A 701 -5.38 -23.42 -23.86
C PHE A 701 -5.10 -22.51 -25.08
N PRO A 702 -5.85 -22.67 -26.18
CA PRO A 702 -5.62 -21.91 -27.40
C PRO A 702 -5.75 -20.39 -27.21
N ASP A 703 -6.61 -19.94 -26.30
CA ASP A 703 -6.82 -18.53 -25.96
C ASP A 703 -5.97 -18.07 -24.76
N GLY A 704 -5.04 -18.92 -24.31
CA GLY A 704 -4.19 -18.68 -23.13
C GLY A 704 -4.84 -19.12 -21.81
N VAL A 705 -4.10 -18.94 -20.72
CA VAL A 705 -4.48 -19.42 -19.39
C VAL A 705 -3.84 -18.56 -18.29
N VAL A 706 -4.57 -18.32 -17.21
CA VAL A 706 -4.01 -17.64 -16.02
C VAL A 706 -2.86 -18.45 -15.43
N GLY A 707 -1.78 -17.74 -15.10
CA GLY A 707 -0.55 -18.31 -14.57
C GLY A 707 0.66 -18.02 -15.42
N GLN A 708 1.81 -18.45 -14.92
CA GLN A 708 3.10 -18.30 -15.56
C GLN A 708 3.72 -19.66 -15.88
N TRP A 709 4.23 -19.83 -17.09
CA TRP A 709 4.90 -21.06 -17.49
C TRP A 709 6.27 -21.22 -16.83
N ILE A 710 6.60 -22.45 -16.40
CA ILE A 710 7.95 -22.83 -15.98
C ILE A 710 8.68 -23.41 -17.21
N PRO A 711 9.80 -22.81 -17.65
CA PRO A 711 10.51 -23.21 -18.88
C PRO A 711 11.37 -24.47 -18.71
N THR A 712 10.81 -25.51 -18.09
CA THR A 712 11.41 -26.85 -17.93
C THR A 712 10.50 -27.86 -18.61
N ILE A 713 11.01 -28.50 -19.67
CA ILE A 713 10.21 -29.44 -20.48
C ILE A 713 10.03 -30.80 -19.78
N PRO A 714 8.78 -31.25 -19.57
CA PRO A 714 8.48 -32.61 -19.15
C PRO A 714 9.00 -33.65 -20.14
N ASP A 715 9.66 -34.71 -19.65
CA ASP A 715 10.13 -35.84 -20.46
C ASP A 715 9.94 -37.20 -19.77
N GLY A 716 9.22 -37.22 -18.65
CA GLY A 716 9.03 -38.43 -17.83
C GLY A 716 10.20 -38.76 -16.91
N THR A 717 11.25 -37.93 -16.86
CA THR A 717 12.36 -38.07 -15.91
C THR A 717 12.21 -37.10 -14.73
N SER A 718 12.77 -37.47 -13.57
CA SER A 718 12.73 -36.63 -12.37
C SER A 718 13.55 -35.37 -12.58
N LYS A 719 12.89 -34.21 -12.62
CA LYS A 719 13.50 -32.88 -12.73
C LYS A 719 13.06 -31.97 -11.59
N SER A 720 13.90 -30.99 -11.28
CA SER A 720 13.56 -29.91 -10.37
C SER A 720 12.84 -28.81 -11.12
N TYR A 721 11.60 -28.51 -10.73
CA TYR A 721 10.82 -27.39 -11.24
C TYR A 721 10.85 -26.27 -10.19
N GLN A 722 11.54 -25.19 -10.52
CA GLN A 722 11.59 -23.98 -9.70
C GLN A 722 10.29 -23.21 -9.86
N LEU A 723 9.60 -22.92 -8.76
CA LEU A 723 8.37 -22.13 -8.80
C LEU A 723 8.71 -20.66 -9.14
N ASN A 724 7.85 -20.01 -9.92
CA ASN A 724 8.07 -18.62 -10.36
C ASN A 724 7.93 -17.60 -9.22
N LYS A 725 7.20 -17.95 -8.16
CA LYS A 725 6.98 -17.13 -6.95
C LYS A 725 7.20 -17.95 -5.70
N LYS A 726 7.59 -17.31 -4.59
CA LYS A 726 7.64 -18.00 -3.29
C LYS A 726 6.22 -18.38 -2.82
N ALA A 727 5.96 -19.69 -2.74
CA ALA A 727 4.71 -20.19 -2.18
C ALA A 727 4.60 -19.90 -0.67
N VAL A 728 3.42 -19.48 -0.21
CA VAL A 728 3.10 -19.24 1.21
C VAL A 728 2.90 -20.55 1.96
N SER A 729 2.32 -21.57 1.30
CA SER A 729 2.10 -22.91 1.85
C SER A 729 2.84 -23.97 1.04
N THR A 730 3.01 -25.16 1.64
CA THR A 730 3.68 -26.30 0.99
C THR A 730 2.71 -27.22 0.25
N SER A 731 1.42 -26.90 0.19
CA SER A 731 0.37 -27.81 -0.29
C SER A 731 -0.45 -27.16 -1.41
N PRO A 732 0.10 -27.08 -2.64
CA PRO A 732 -0.62 -26.55 -3.79
C PRO A 732 -1.76 -27.50 -4.22
N THR A 733 -2.75 -26.95 -4.92
CA THR A 733 -3.74 -27.74 -5.65
C THR A 733 -3.28 -27.92 -7.09
N LEU A 734 -3.31 -29.16 -7.60
CA LEU A 734 -2.88 -29.46 -8.97
C LEU A 734 -4.05 -29.92 -9.83
N TYR A 735 -4.06 -29.44 -11.08
CA TYR A 735 -4.90 -29.95 -12.15
C TYR A 735 -4.02 -30.51 -13.26
N VAL A 736 -4.27 -31.74 -13.68
CA VAL A 736 -3.45 -32.46 -14.65
C VAL A 736 -4.32 -32.96 -15.79
N THR A 737 -3.86 -32.78 -17.03
CA THR A 737 -4.43 -33.40 -18.23
C THR A 737 -3.34 -34.13 -19.01
N GLU A 738 -3.71 -35.24 -19.65
CA GLU A 738 -2.86 -36.07 -20.52
C GLU A 738 -3.38 -36.08 -21.97
N ASP A 739 -4.48 -35.39 -22.24
CA ASP A 739 -5.26 -35.46 -23.48
C ASP A 739 -5.70 -34.06 -23.95
N ASN A 740 -4.80 -33.09 -23.78
CA ASN A 740 -4.96 -31.69 -24.19
C ASN A 740 -6.26 -31.04 -23.67
N GLY A 741 -6.57 -31.28 -22.40
CA GLY A 741 -7.70 -30.69 -21.71
C GLY A 741 -9.03 -31.42 -21.90
N SER A 742 -9.05 -32.54 -22.63
CA SER A 742 -10.26 -33.34 -22.79
C SER A 742 -10.70 -33.93 -21.44
N THR A 743 -9.78 -34.45 -20.63
CA THR A 743 -10.02 -34.91 -19.27
C THR A 743 -9.02 -34.31 -18.31
N TRP A 744 -9.45 -34.16 -17.06
CA TRP A 744 -8.67 -33.53 -16.01
C TRP A 744 -8.76 -34.33 -14.71
N ILE A 745 -7.63 -34.40 -14.01
CA ILE A 745 -7.53 -34.99 -12.68
C ILE A 745 -7.11 -33.89 -11.71
N LYS A 746 -7.85 -33.74 -10.62
CA LYS A 746 -7.41 -32.96 -9.47
C LYS A 746 -6.58 -33.85 -8.55
N THR A 747 -5.39 -33.40 -8.18
CA THR A 747 -4.54 -34.11 -7.21
C THR A 747 -3.87 -33.12 -6.25
N ASP A 748 -3.45 -33.62 -5.10
CA ASP A 748 -2.70 -32.85 -4.12
C ASP A 748 -1.20 -33.13 -4.30
N SER A 749 -0.36 -32.15 -3.98
CA SER A 749 1.09 -32.36 -3.98
C SER A 749 1.77 -31.55 -2.88
N THR A 750 3.10 -31.69 -2.81
CA THR A 750 3.93 -31.05 -1.80
C THR A 750 5.05 -30.28 -2.48
N ILE A 751 5.20 -29.01 -2.11
CA ILE A 751 6.33 -28.15 -2.48
C ILE A 751 7.39 -28.27 -1.38
N HIS A 752 8.67 -28.22 -1.75
CA HIS A 752 9.74 -28.18 -0.77
C HIS A 752 9.64 -26.89 0.09
N PRO A 753 9.64 -26.98 1.43
CA PRO A 753 9.32 -25.85 2.31
C PRO A 753 10.24 -24.63 2.15
N TYR A 754 11.52 -24.87 1.82
CA TYR A 754 12.53 -23.82 1.75
C TYR A 754 12.92 -23.48 0.31
N ALA A 755 13.44 -24.47 -0.42
CA ALA A 755 13.94 -24.33 -1.79
C ALA A 755 12.96 -23.78 -2.83
N ASN A 756 11.65 -23.77 -2.56
CA ASN A 756 10.64 -23.31 -3.51
C ASN A 756 10.70 -24.08 -4.85
N ILE A 757 11.01 -25.38 -4.76
CA ILE A 757 11.05 -26.32 -5.89
C ILE A 757 10.05 -27.46 -5.68
N ARG A 758 9.69 -28.11 -6.77
CA ARG A 758 9.06 -29.43 -6.77
C ARG A 758 9.84 -30.38 -7.67
N ASN A 759 10.17 -31.57 -7.13
CA ASN A 759 10.85 -32.62 -7.88
C ASN A 759 9.82 -33.63 -8.38
N VAL A 760 9.61 -33.66 -9.69
CA VAL A 760 8.64 -34.55 -10.32
C VAL A 760 9.06 -35.00 -11.71
N ALA A 761 8.40 -36.05 -12.19
CA ALA A 761 8.63 -36.66 -13.49
C ALA A 761 7.36 -36.66 -14.37
N PRO A 762 6.77 -35.48 -14.69
CA PRO A 762 5.64 -35.44 -15.61
C PRO A 762 6.09 -35.96 -16.98
N SER A 763 5.27 -36.81 -17.61
CA SER A 763 5.53 -37.29 -18.98
C SER A 763 5.39 -36.15 -19.99
N ALA A 764 6.03 -36.29 -21.16
CA ALA A 764 6.07 -35.24 -22.18
C ALA A 764 4.69 -34.73 -22.63
N GLY A 765 3.67 -35.59 -22.60
CA GLY A 765 2.29 -35.26 -22.98
C GLY A 765 1.48 -34.48 -21.94
N LYS A 766 1.99 -34.29 -20.71
CA LYS A 766 1.21 -33.68 -19.62
C LYS A 766 1.18 -32.17 -19.68
N VAL A 767 0.04 -31.61 -19.30
CA VAL A 767 -0.10 -30.22 -18.87
C VAL A 767 -0.60 -30.22 -17.43
N GLU A 768 0.10 -29.49 -16.55
CA GLU A 768 -0.26 -29.31 -15.14
C GLU A 768 -0.43 -27.83 -14.80
N LEU A 769 -1.46 -27.50 -14.03
CA LEU A 769 -1.65 -26.20 -13.38
C LEU A 769 -1.40 -26.36 -11.87
N TRP A 770 -0.40 -25.68 -11.33
CA TRP A 770 -0.07 -25.70 -9.91
C TRP A 770 -0.55 -24.42 -9.24
N CYS A 771 -1.67 -24.50 -8.53
CA CYS A 771 -2.32 -23.36 -7.89
C CYS A 771 -1.87 -23.22 -6.43
N TYR A 772 -1.36 -22.06 -6.04
CA TYR A 772 -0.91 -21.76 -4.68
C TYR A 772 -1.01 -20.27 -4.33
N GLU A 773 -1.03 -19.95 -3.03
CA GLU A 773 -0.94 -18.56 -2.56
C GLU A 773 0.51 -18.07 -2.61
N ALA A 774 0.73 -16.89 -3.19
CA ALA A 774 2.00 -16.18 -3.14
C ALA A 774 1.81 -14.75 -2.58
N LYS A 775 2.86 -14.13 -2.04
CA LYS A 775 2.80 -12.71 -1.64
C LYS A 775 3.19 -11.80 -2.79
N ALA A 776 2.49 -10.68 -2.90
CA ALA A 776 2.83 -9.63 -3.85
C ALA A 776 4.14 -8.92 -3.48
N LYS A 777 4.77 -8.29 -4.47
CA LYS A 777 5.90 -7.39 -4.20
C LYS A 777 5.39 -6.14 -3.46
N PHE A 778 6.26 -5.52 -2.67
CA PHE A 778 5.93 -4.28 -1.94
C PHE A 778 6.85 -3.10 -2.28
N THR A 779 7.77 -3.29 -3.23
CA THR A 779 8.63 -2.22 -3.75
C THR A 779 8.54 -2.13 -5.28
N GLU A 780 8.81 -0.94 -5.80
CA GLU A 780 8.85 -0.63 -7.23
C GLU A 780 10.10 0.21 -7.54
N ALA A 781 10.61 0.08 -8.76
CA ALA A 781 11.72 0.89 -9.26
C ALA A 781 11.33 2.38 -9.27
N ALA A 782 12.23 3.25 -8.79
CA ALA A 782 11.98 4.68 -8.83
C ALA A 782 13.23 5.54 -8.96
N SER A 783 12.97 6.79 -9.30
CA SER A 783 13.99 7.84 -9.25
C SER A 783 14.30 8.23 -7.80
N LEU A 784 15.54 8.65 -7.57
CA LEU A 784 15.97 9.22 -6.31
C LEU A 784 15.06 10.38 -5.92
N SER A 785 14.56 10.35 -4.69
CA SER A 785 13.70 11.38 -4.14
C SER A 785 14.42 12.15 -3.03
N LYS A 786 13.83 13.26 -2.56
CA LYS A 786 14.41 14.10 -1.51
C LYS A 786 14.63 13.28 -0.24
N LEU A 787 15.88 13.15 0.17
CA LEU A 787 16.30 12.40 1.35
C LEU A 787 15.88 13.12 2.63
N LEU A 788 15.17 12.40 3.51
CA LEU A 788 14.84 12.85 4.87
C LEU A 788 15.73 12.18 5.92
N ASN A 789 16.08 10.91 5.70
CA ASN A 789 16.91 10.13 6.61
C ASN A 789 17.55 8.92 5.92
N ILE A 790 18.73 8.48 6.37
CA ILE A 790 19.43 7.32 5.82
C ILE A 790 20.02 6.45 6.93
N SER A 791 20.10 5.14 6.69
CA SER A 791 20.68 4.18 7.63
C SER A 791 22.17 4.39 7.89
N SER A 792 22.60 3.92 9.06
CA SER A 792 24.01 3.74 9.41
C SER A 792 24.57 2.38 9.00
N ASP A 793 23.71 1.53 8.44
CA ASP A 793 23.99 0.13 8.16
C ASP A 793 23.46 -0.26 6.79
N VAL A 794 24.11 -1.25 6.18
CA VAL A 794 23.70 -1.93 4.96
C VAL A 794 23.09 -3.26 5.36
N TRP A 795 21.87 -3.52 4.93
CA TRP A 795 21.26 -4.82 5.10
C TRP A 795 21.69 -5.77 3.98
N SER A 796 21.93 -7.03 4.32
CA SER A 796 22.15 -8.08 3.33
C SER A 796 21.50 -9.40 3.73
N GLY A 797 20.97 -10.14 2.76
CA GLY A 797 20.34 -11.43 3.00
C GLY A 797 19.91 -12.20 1.75
N ASN A 798 19.75 -13.51 1.92
CA ASN A 798 19.27 -14.44 0.88
C ASN A 798 18.33 -15.55 1.41
N TYR A 799 17.64 -15.26 2.50
CA TYR A 799 16.85 -16.22 3.26
C TYR A 799 15.68 -16.85 2.49
N SER A 800 15.36 -18.10 2.82
CA SER A 800 14.26 -18.87 2.25
C SER A 800 12.87 -18.55 2.81
N GLN A 801 12.79 -17.97 4.02
CA GLN A 801 11.53 -17.72 4.71
C GLN A 801 10.98 -16.30 4.43
N PRO A 802 9.68 -16.15 4.14
CA PRO A 802 9.04 -14.84 3.95
C PRO A 802 9.26 -13.86 5.11
N SER A 803 9.29 -14.36 6.35
CA SER A 803 9.48 -13.58 7.58
C SER A 803 10.92 -13.12 7.84
N LEU A 804 11.88 -13.53 7.00
CA LEU A 804 13.31 -13.28 7.20
C LEU A 804 13.98 -12.63 5.97
N GLY A 805 13.20 -11.91 5.16
CA GLY A 805 13.70 -11.09 4.05
C GLY A 805 13.50 -11.71 2.67
N ASN A 806 12.88 -12.89 2.55
CA ASN A 806 12.64 -13.50 1.23
C ASN A 806 11.71 -12.62 0.37
N ARG A 807 10.60 -12.13 0.94
CA ARG A 807 9.69 -11.22 0.22
C ARG A 807 10.37 -9.90 -0.17
N LEU A 808 11.28 -9.40 0.69
CA LEU A 808 12.08 -8.21 0.40
C LEU A 808 13.02 -8.47 -0.79
N LYS A 809 13.75 -9.59 -0.78
CA LYS A 809 14.61 -9.99 -1.90
C LYS A 809 13.83 -10.13 -3.20
N GLU A 810 12.73 -10.88 -3.17
CA GLU A 810 11.85 -11.07 -4.33
C GLU A 810 11.25 -9.75 -4.84
N SER A 811 11.03 -8.75 -3.98
CA SER A 811 10.58 -7.41 -4.40
C SER A 811 11.68 -6.55 -5.04
N LEU A 812 12.97 -6.84 -4.75
CA LEU A 812 14.10 -6.04 -5.25
C LEU A 812 14.72 -6.61 -6.52
N ILE A 813 14.80 -7.94 -6.63
CA ILE A 813 15.53 -8.62 -7.71
C ILE A 813 14.74 -9.75 -8.38
N ASP A 814 13.47 -9.94 -8.04
CA ASP A 814 12.56 -10.94 -8.66
C ASP A 814 13.02 -12.39 -8.54
N LYS A 815 13.86 -12.68 -7.55
CA LYS A 815 14.37 -14.02 -7.24
C LYS A 815 13.94 -14.45 -5.84
N SER A 816 13.44 -15.68 -5.74
CA SER A 816 13.07 -16.27 -4.45
C SER A 816 14.28 -16.79 -3.66
N GLY A 817 14.16 -16.89 -2.34
CA GLY A 817 15.15 -17.47 -1.42
C GLY A 817 15.42 -18.96 -1.66
N GLY A 818 16.66 -19.39 -1.37
CA GLY A 818 17.17 -20.75 -1.64
C GLY A 818 16.71 -21.81 -0.63
N ALA A 819 17.43 -22.93 -0.56
CA ALA A 819 17.01 -24.11 0.22
C ALA A 819 17.36 -24.09 1.72
N ASP A 820 18.28 -23.23 2.16
CA ASP A 820 18.76 -23.26 3.54
C ASP A 820 17.83 -22.54 4.52
N ARG A 821 17.66 -23.18 5.69
CA ARG A 821 16.85 -22.68 6.80
C ARG A 821 17.64 -21.78 7.77
N ASP A 822 18.95 -21.96 7.85
CA ASP A 822 19.76 -21.48 8.98
C ASP A 822 20.85 -20.46 8.55
N ASN A 823 20.57 -19.64 7.53
CA ASN A 823 21.52 -18.64 7.03
C ASN A 823 21.60 -17.41 7.94
N PRO A 824 22.73 -16.73 8.04
CA PRO A 824 22.78 -15.39 8.65
C PRO A 824 22.15 -14.32 7.73
N ARG A 825 21.38 -13.42 8.34
CA ARG A 825 21.07 -12.08 7.77
C ARG A 825 21.96 -11.08 8.48
N GLY A 826 22.53 -10.14 7.75
CA GLY A 826 23.52 -9.21 8.31
C GLY A 826 23.08 -7.76 8.20
N TYR A 827 23.39 -6.99 9.24
CA TYR A 827 23.52 -5.54 9.16
C TYR A 827 25.01 -5.24 9.22
N TYR A 828 25.53 -4.66 8.16
CA TYR A 828 26.94 -4.33 7.99
C TYR A 828 27.13 -2.84 8.15
N LYS A 829 28.19 -2.44 8.86
CA LYS A 829 28.38 -1.03 9.19
C LYS A 829 28.64 -0.22 7.93
N LEU A 830 27.96 0.90 7.78
CA LEU A 830 28.29 1.89 6.76
C LEU A 830 29.48 2.72 7.26
N GLU A 831 30.60 2.66 6.53
CA GLU A 831 31.86 3.33 6.89
C GLU A 831 31.98 4.70 6.22
N TYR A 832 31.41 4.85 5.03
CA TYR A 832 31.48 6.08 4.25
C TYR A 832 30.15 6.34 3.55
N LYS A 833 29.73 7.61 3.54
CA LYS A 833 28.68 8.15 2.68
C LYS A 833 28.97 9.61 2.37
N ASN A 834 28.58 10.05 1.19
CA ASN A 834 28.65 11.46 0.78
C ASN A 834 27.23 11.92 0.44
N MET A 835 26.79 13.00 1.07
CA MET A 835 25.43 13.52 0.92
C MET A 835 25.43 15.04 1.15
N ASP A 836 24.48 15.72 0.50
CA ASP A 836 24.06 17.07 0.88
C ASP A 836 22.84 17.00 1.81
N ASP A 837 22.19 18.15 2.06
CA ASP A 837 21.03 18.26 2.96
C ASP A 837 19.81 17.44 2.49
N THR A 838 19.75 17.11 1.19
CA THR A 838 18.56 16.56 0.53
C THR A 838 18.84 15.37 -0.39
N HIS A 839 20.09 15.05 -0.71
CA HIS A 839 20.42 13.97 -1.63
C HIS A 839 21.70 13.23 -1.22
N ILE A 840 21.77 11.95 -1.57
CA ILE A 840 23.00 11.17 -1.53
C ILE A 840 23.73 11.27 -2.87
N SER A 841 25.05 11.39 -2.85
CA SER A 841 25.86 11.58 -4.05
C SER A 841 25.71 10.40 -5.01
N THR A 842 25.45 10.70 -6.29
CA THR A 842 25.37 9.72 -7.39
C THR A 842 26.72 9.47 -8.08
N ARG A 843 27.75 10.26 -7.74
CA ARG A 843 29.11 10.12 -8.29
C ARG A 843 29.73 8.79 -7.84
N VAL A 844 30.33 8.06 -8.79
CA VAL A 844 30.87 6.71 -8.57
C VAL A 844 31.95 6.72 -7.48
N GLU A 845 32.82 7.72 -7.48
CA GLU A 845 33.89 7.91 -6.50
C GLU A 845 33.39 8.18 -5.07
N HIS A 846 32.12 8.58 -4.92
CA HIS A 846 31.47 8.96 -3.67
C HIS A 846 30.42 7.97 -3.20
N GLN A 847 30.31 6.80 -3.85
CA GLN A 847 29.35 5.78 -3.48
C GLN A 847 29.53 5.35 -2.01
N PRO A 848 28.44 5.12 -1.27
CA PRO A 848 28.53 4.63 0.10
C PRO A 848 29.32 3.33 0.20
N ARG A 849 30.13 3.19 1.26
CA ARG A 849 30.97 2.01 1.51
C ARG A 849 30.64 1.36 2.83
N HIS A 850 30.76 0.04 2.88
CA HIS A 850 30.42 -0.76 4.06
C HIS A 850 31.50 -1.80 4.37
N THR A 851 31.49 -2.28 5.61
CA THR A 851 32.34 -3.42 6.03
C THR A 851 32.06 -4.67 5.17
N PRO A 852 33.04 -5.55 4.94
CA PRO A 852 32.86 -6.76 4.13
C PRO A 852 31.70 -7.66 4.57
N ILE A 853 30.98 -8.23 3.59
CA ILE A 853 29.90 -9.20 3.83
C ILE A 853 30.49 -10.61 3.93
N THR A 854 30.36 -11.27 5.08
CA THR A 854 31.03 -12.56 5.37
C THR A 854 30.08 -13.77 5.54
N ASP A 855 28.78 -13.54 5.76
CA ASP A 855 27.91 -14.52 6.42
C ASP A 855 26.73 -15.01 5.55
N LEU A 856 26.82 -14.92 4.21
CA LEU A 856 25.78 -15.39 3.30
C LEU A 856 26.04 -16.83 2.82
N SER A 857 24.98 -17.65 2.65
CA SER A 857 25.10 -19.04 2.14
C SER A 857 25.07 -19.11 0.62
N PRO A 858 25.96 -19.88 -0.04
CA PRO A 858 26.15 -19.90 -1.48
C PRO A 858 25.06 -20.62 -2.29
N ASN A 859 23.83 -20.72 -1.78
CA ASN A 859 22.76 -21.56 -2.34
C ASN A 859 21.78 -20.83 -3.28
N THR A 860 21.78 -19.50 -3.28
CA THR A 860 20.97 -18.63 -4.14
C THR A 860 21.59 -17.23 -4.17
N GLU A 861 21.21 -16.41 -5.14
CA GLU A 861 21.53 -15.00 -5.18
C GLU A 861 21.04 -14.27 -3.93
N ALA A 862 21.86 -13.31 -3.49
CA ALA A 862 21.61 -12.46 -2.35
C ALA A 862 21.42 -11.01 -2.79
N VAL A 863 21.09 -10.15 -1.84
CA VAL A 863 20.95 -8.71 -2.07
C VAL A 863 21.62 -7.96 -0.93
N LYS A 864 22.28 -6.84 -1.26
CA LYS A 864 22.71 -5.82 -0.31
C LYS A 864 21.98 -4.51 -0.59
N ALA A 865 21.54 -3.81 0.45
CA ALA A 865 20.86 -2.52 0.30
C ALA A 865 21.11 -1.58 1.49
N ILE A 866 21.37 -0.31 1.18
CA ILE A 866 21.18 0.80 2.12
C ILE A 866 19.72 1.24 2.06
N TYR A 867 19.18 1.72 3.18
CA TYR A 867 17.77 2.08 3.29
C TYR A 867 17.57 3.47 3.88
N SER A 868 16.56 4.17 3.38
CA SER A 868 16.31 5.59 3.64
C SER A 868 14.83 5.93 3.70
N ILE A 869 14.51 7.05 4.33
CA ILE A 869 13.20 7.70 4.20
C ILE A 869 13.37 8.87 3.23
N VAL A 870 12.49 8.94 2.24
CA VAL A 870 12.47 10.00 1.24
C VAL A 870 11.10 10.65 1.15
N GLU A 871 11.07 11.89 0.68
CA GLU A 871 9.86 12.68 0.44
C GLU A 871 9.55 12.75 -1.05
N LYS A 872 8.31 12.43 -1.41
CA LYS A 872 7.75 12.59 -2.76
C LYS A 872 6.32 13.09 -2.63
N ASN A 873 6.01 14.25 -3.22
CA ASN A 873 4.68 14.86 -3.21
C ASN A 873 4.09 15.04 -1.78
N GLY A 874 4.90 15.49 -0.82
CA GLY A 874 4.45 15.67 0.57
C GLY A 874 4.16 14.35 1.32
N LEU A 875 4.54 13.20 0.75
CA LEU A 875 4.42 11.89 1.35
C LEU A 875 5.79 11.27 1.60
N MET A 876 5.90 10.48 2.67
CA MET A 876 7.10 9.74 3.01
C MET A 876 7.08 8.34 2.36
N TYR A 877 8.21 7.91 1.80
CA TYR A 877 8.42 6.57 1.26
C TYR A 877 9.70 5.96 1.83
N PHE A 878 9.74 4.62 1.89
CA PHE A 878 10.93 3.87 2.27
C PHE A 878 11.69 3.46 1.01
N GLN A 879 12.88 4.04 0.80
CA GLN A 879 13.70 3.83 -0.39
C GLN A 879 14.93 2.97 -0.08
N LEU A 880 15.20 2.00 -0.95
CA LEU A 880 16.30 1.05 -0.90
C LEU A 880 17.19 1.25 -2.13
N ASN A 881 18.49 1.44 -1.90
CA ASN A 881 19.49 1.48 -2.96
C ASN A 881 20.45 0.30 -2.76
N GLY A 882 20.76 -0.46 -3.81
CA GLY A 882 21.46 -1.73 -3.60
C GLY A 882 21.90 -2.46 -4.84
N THR A 883 22.35 -3.69 -4.63
CA THR A 883 22.83 -4.61 -5.67
C THR A 883 22.49 -6.05 -5.30
N GLU A 884 22.18 -6.85 -6.31
CA GLU A 884 22.27 -8.31 -6.27
C GLU A 884 23.71 -8.78 -6.00
N LEU A 885 23.84 -9.92 -5.34
CA LEU A 885 25.12 -10.60 -5.11
C LEU A 885 25.00 -12.04 -5.60
N LYS A 886 26.00 -12.51 -6.37
CA LYS A 886 26.03 -13.85 -6.93
C LYS A 886 27.24 -14.61 -6.39
N TYR A 887 26.99 -15.77 -5.80
CA TYR A 887 28.09 -16.61 -5.34
C TYR A 887 28.69 -17.37 -6.51
N GLN A 888 30.01 -17.25 -6.68
CA GLN A 888 30.75 -18.04 -7.65
C GLN A 888 31.71 -18.95 -6.93
N TYR A 889 31.48 -20.26 -7.08
CA TYR A 889 32.46 -21.26 -6.68
C TYR A 889 33.73 -21.08 -7.51
N LYS A 890 34.88 -21.11 -6.84
CA LYS A 890 36.16 -21.19 -7.54
C LYS A 890 36.35 -22.62 -8.01
N GLU A 891 36.58 -22.81 -9.30
CA GLU A 891 36.95 -24.12 -9.85
C GLU A 891 38.31 -24.52 -9.29
N VAL A 892 38.36 -25.64 -8.57
CA VAL A 892 39.59 -26.19 -7.99
C VAL A 892 39.91 -27.50 -8.71
N LEU A 893 40.97 -27.49 -9.52
CA LEU A 893 41.36 -28.64 -10.32
C LEU A 893 42.16 -29.63 -9.48
N PRO A 894 41.75 -30.92 -9.39
CA PRO A 894 42.55 -31.93 -8.71
C PRO A 894 43.81 -32.23 -9.53
N VAL A 895 44.97 -32.20 -8.87
CA VAL A 895 46.27 -32.44 -9.50
C VAL A 895 47.17 -33.32 -8.65
N ASN A 896 48.24 -33.81 -9.25
CA ASN A 896 49.19 -34.73 -8.66
C ASN A 896 50.60 -34.12 -8.76
N SER A 897 51.21 -33.76 -7.62
CA SER A 897 52.52 -33.11 -7.65
C SER A 897 53.68 -34.01 -8.10
N SER A 898 53.46 -35.32 -8.17
CA SER A 898 54.46 -36.35 -8.52
C SER A 898 54.56 -36.67 -10.02
N ILE A 899 53.73 -36.06 -10.87
CA ILE A 899 53.74 -36.31 -12.31
C ILE A 899 53.80 -35.00 -13.09
N LEU A 900 54.30 -35.08 -14.32
CA LEU A 900 54.44 -33.92 -15.18
C LEU A 900 53.06 -33.39 -15.57
N GLN A 901 52.75 -32.17 -15.15
CA GLN A 901 51.47 -31.52 -15.44
C GLN A 901 51.65 -30.06 -15.84
N ALA A 902 50.73 -29.58 -16.68
CA ALA A 902 50.62 -28.19 -17.05
C ALA A 902 49.67 -27.47 -16.08
N TYR A 903 50.17 -26.39 -15.49
CA TYR A 903 49.43 -25.53 -14.59
C TYR A 903 49.34 -24.14 -15.21
N SER A 904 48.15 -23.57 -15.21
CA SER A 904 47.88 -22.26 -15.79
C SER A 904 47.83 -21.17 -14.72
N LYS A 905 48.35 -19.98 -15.07
CA LYS A 905 48.27 -18.78 -14.25
C LYS A 905 46.82 -18.47 -13.87
N GLY A 906 46.61 -18.13 -12.61
CA GLY A 906 45.33 -17.71 -12.04
C GLY A 906 44.40 -18.85 -11.66
N LYS A 907 44.63 -20.09 -12.13
CA LYS A 907 43.83 -21.26 -11.77
C LYS A 907 44.18 -21.79 -10.38
N LEU A 908 43.20 -22.42 -9.75
CA LEU A 908 43.34 -23.07 -8.45
C LEU A 908 43.49 -24.57 -8.62
N TYR A 909 44.42 -25.12 -7.85
CA TYR A 909 44.79 -26.51 -7.92
C TYR A 909 44.79 -27.10 -6.53
N HIS A 910 44.09 -28.22 -6.36
CA HIS A 910 44.16 -29.03 -5.15
C HIS A 910 45.06 -30.23 -5.43
N PHE A 911 46.22 -30.24 -4.77
CA PHE A 911 47.12 -31.39 -4.84
C PHE A 911 46.49 -32.54 -4.07
N VAL A 912 45.98 -33.54 -4.80
CA VAL A 912 45.32 -34.72 -4.23
C VAL A 912 46.30 -35.89 -4.04
N VAL A 913 47.45 -35.84 -4.74
CA VAL A 913 48.51 -36.86 -4.73
C VAL A 913 49.88 -36.16 -4.77
N GLY A 914 50.88 -36.77 -4.12
CA GLY A 914 52.28 -36.34 -4.08
C GLY A 914 52.66 -35.50 -2.85
N ALA A 915 53.88 -34.96 -2.83
CA ALA A 915 54.48 -34.25 -1.69
C ALA A 915 53.71 -32.99 -1.26
N PHE A 916 52.96 -32.37 -2.17
CA PHE A 916 52.11 -31.21 -1.85
C PHE A 916 50.66 -31.57 -1.50
N LYS A 917 50.37 -32.86 -1.26
CA LYS A 917 49.01 -33.33 -1.00
C LYS A 917 48.30 -32.55 0.12
N GLY A 918 47.08 -32.11 -0.16
CA GLY A 918 46.23 -31.33 0.74
C GLY A 918 46.36 -29.82 0.58
N LEU A 919 47.33 -29.32 -0.21
CA LEU A 919 47.45 -27.90 -0.51
C LEU A 919 46.50 -27.50 -1.63
N VAL A 920 45.85 -26.35 -1.44
CA VAL A 920 45.12 -25.63 -2.48
C VAL A 920 45.92 -24.39 -2.83
N VAL A 921 46.35 -24.28 -4.08
CA VAL A 921 47.28 -23.25 -4.52
C VAL A 921 46.73 -22.54 -5.75
N GLN A 922 46.81 -21.21 -5.75
CA GLN A 922 46.63 -20.41 -6.95
C GLN A 922 47.98 -20.16 -7.62
N LEU A 923 48.10 -20.51 -8.90
CA LEU A 923 49.35 -20.32 -9.64
C LEU A 923 49.49 -18.88 -10.10
N LEU A 924 50.67 -18.31 -9.94
CA LEU A 924 50.99 -16.94 -10.34
C LEU A 924 51.55 -16.84 -11.76
N MET A 925 51.87 -17.98 -12.37
CA MET A 925 52.36 -18.09 -13.74
C MET A 925 52.02 -19.45 -14.36
N ASP A 926 52.09 -19.52 -15.69
CA ASP A 926 52.00 -20.80 -16.40
C ASP A 926 53.29 -21.61 -16.15
N VAL A 927 53.14 -22.87 -15.77
CA VAL A 927 54.27 -23.77 -15.53
C VAL A 927 53.91 -25.19 -15.92
N THR A 928 54.82 -25.90 -16.58
CA THR A 928 54.69 -27.34 -16.84
C THR A 928 55.85 -28.05 -16.18
N CYS A 929 55.59 -28.75 -15.08
CA CYS A 929 56.62 -29.44 -14.31
C CYS A 929 56.04 -30.58 -13.47
N ILE A 930 56.94 -31.42 -12.95
CA ILE A 930 56.66 -32.24 -11.78
C ILE A 930 56.90 -31.32 -10.57
N MET A 931 55.81 -30.91 -9.91
CA MET A 931 55.86 -29.86 -8.88
C MET A 931 56.82 -30.21 -7.74
N GLU A 932 56.81 -31.45 -7.24
CA GLU A 932 57.67 -31.82 -6.11
C GLU A 932 59.16 -31.99 -6.45
N GLU A 933 59.50 -32.12 -7.74
CA GLU A 933 60.90 -32.15 -8.18
C GLU A 933 61.46 -30.74 -8.45
N LYS A 934 60.58 -29.78 -8.75
CA LYS A 934 60.96 -28.44 -9.22
C LYS A 934 60.63 -27.33 -8.24
N CYS A 935 59.90 -27.63 -7.17
CA CYS A 935 59.45 -26.64 -6.21
C CYS A 935 59.53 -27.16 -4.77
N TYR A 936 59.52 -26.22 -3.82
CA TYR A 936 59.37 -26.50 -2.38
C TYR A 936 58.36 -25.54 -1.75
N LEU A 937 57.88 -25.90 -0.56
CA LEU A 937 57.02 -25.04 0.25
C LEU A 937 57.88 -24.19 1.19
N ASN A 938 57.73 -22.86 1.15
CA ASN A 938 58.41 -21.98 2.10
C ASN A 938 57.68 -21.93 3.45
N SER A 939 58.23 -21.21 4.43
CA SER A 939 57.65 -21.05 5.77
C SER A 939 56.29 -20.33 5.79
N GLU A 940 55.93 -19.66 4.69
CA GLU A 940 54.67 -18.91 4.52
C GLU A 940 53.60 -19.75 3.80
N GLY A 941 53.92 -20.99 3.42
CA GLY A 941 53.01 -21.90 2.73
C GLY A 941 52.92 -21.68 1.22
N GLU A 942 53.87 -20.97 0.62
CA GLU A 942 53.92 -20.69 -0.81
C GLU A 942 54.77 -21.72 -1.57
N ILE A 943 54.40 -22.01 -2.82
CA ILE A 943 55.19 -22.86 -3.72
C ILE A 943 56.25 -22.01 -4.40
N VAL A 944 57.51 -22.33 -4.14
CA VAL A 944 58.68 -21.63 -4.67
C VAL A 944 59.46 -22.54 -5.60
N SER A 945 59.87 -22.00 -6.76
CA SER A 945 60.69 -22.74 -7.73
C SER A 945 62.13 -22.93 -7.24
N PHE A 946 62.65 -24.16 -7.28
CA PHE A 946 64.07 -24.45 -7.02
C PHE A 946 65.01 -23.78 -8.04
N THR A 947 64.51 -23.51 -9.25
CA THR A 947 65.35 -23.01 -10.35
C THR A 947 65.51 -21.49 -10.31
N THR A 948 64.46 -20.77 -9.96
CA THR A 948 64.43 -19.30 -10.02
C THR A 948 64.35 -18.62 -8.66
N GLY A 949 64.00 -19.35 -7.59
CA GLY A 949 63.76 -18.79 -6.26
C GLY A 949 62.48 -17.95 -6.16
N ASN A 950 61.71 -17.84 -7.25
CA ASN A 950 60.47 -17.06 -7.27
C ASN A 950 59.31 -17.89 -6.72
N VAL A 951 58.39 -17.21 -6.03
CA VAL A 951 57.07 -17.74 -5.71
C VAL A 951 56.29 -17.95 -7.00
N ILE A 952 55.91 -19.19 -7.27
CA ILE A 952 55.13 -19.55 -8.47
C ILE A 952 53.68 -19.87 -8.14
N GLY A 953 53.35 -20.10 -6.86
CA GLY A 953 51.99 -20.28 -6.41
C GLY A 953 51.82 -19.95 -4.93
N ILE A 954 50.64 -19.42 -4.57
CA ILE A 954 50.30 -19.02 -3.21
C ILE A 954 49.19 -19.93 -2.67
N ALA A 955 49.27 -20.29 -1.39
CA ALA A 955 48.18 -21.00 -0.73
C ALA A 955 46.89 -20.16 -0.80
N SER A 956 45.79 -20.79 -1.21
CA SER A 956 44.50 -20.12 -1.35
C SER A 956 43.39 -21.01 -0.80
N GLY A 957 42.34 -20.40 -0.28
CA GLY A 957 41.13 -21.13 0.13
C GLY A 957 40.39 -21.69 -1.09
N ALA A 958 39.80 -22.88 -0.92
CA ALA A 958 38.89 -23.49 -1.90
C ALA A 958 37.49 -22.85 -1.93
N LYS A 959 37.24 -21.82 -1.10
CA LYS A 959 35.93 -21.17 -0.99
C LYS A 959 35.71 -20.18 -2.15
N GLY A 960 34.49 -20.17 -2.69
CA GLY A 960 34.01 -19.17 -3.63
C GLY A 960 33.84 -17.77 -3.03
N SER A 961 33.36 -16.83 -3.83
CA SER A 961 33.19 -15.40 -3.47
C SER A 961 31.81 -14.90 -3.90
N TRP A 962 31.27 -13.89 -3.19
CA TRP A 962 30.00 -13.21 -3.52
C TRP A 962 30.14 -12.05 -4.51
N GLY A 963 31.37 -11.74 -4.94
CA GLY A 963 31.61 -10.63 -5.87
C GLY A 963 31.42 -9.24 -5.24
N ASP A 964 31.30 -9.16 -3.91
CA ASP A 964 31.02 -7.94 -3.17
C ASP A 964 32.17 -6.93 -3.27
N ASP A 965 31.90 -5.79 -3.92
CA ASP A 965 32.81 -4.66 -4.07
C ASP A 965 32.78 -3.66 -2.90
N GLN A 966 32.03 -3.96 -1.83
CA GLN A 966 31.88 -3.13 -0.63
C GLN A 966 31.30 -1.73 -0.87
N THR A 967 30.71 -1.50 -2.05
CA THR A 967 30.04 -0.23 -2.40
C THR A 967 28.54 -0.41 -2.57
N ILE A 968 27.77 0.67 -2.42
CA ILE A 968 26.35 0.72 -2.78
C ILE A 968 26.15 1.70 -3.94
N PRO A 969 25.78 1.22 -5.14
CA PRO A 969 25.42 2.08 -6.25
C PRO A 969 24.19 2.92 -5.93
N ILE A 970 24.27 4.22 -6.24
CA ILE A 970 23.16 5.17 -6.13
C ILE A 970 22.76 5.56 -7.55
N ILE A 971 21.62 5.06 -8.01
CA ILE A 971 21.12 5.23 -9.37
C ILE A 971 19.63 5.60 -9.35
N ASN A 972 19.09 5.98 -10.51
CA ASN A 972 17.64 6.04 -10.71
C ASN A 972 17.16 4.73 -11.31
N GLY A 973 16.07 4.17 -10.78
CA GLY A 973 15.45 2.95 -11.28
C GLY A 973 16.36 1.74 -11.14
N GLU A 974 16.46 0.93 -12.19
CA GLU A 974 17.25 -0.29 -12.22
C GLU A 974 18.30 -0.24 -13.33
N ASN A 975 19.42 -0.93 -13.12
CA ASN A 975 20.48 -1.11 -14.10
C ASN A 975 21.28 -2.38 -13.78
N THR A 976 22.38 -2.64 -14.46
CA THR A 976 23.30 -3.75 -14.15
C THR A 976 24.73 -3.24 -13.94
N LYS A 977 25.54 -4.04 -13.24
CA LYS A 977 27.00 -3.85 -13.14
C LYS A 977 27.72 -5.19 -13.19
N THR A 978 29.02 -5.16 -13.47
CA THR A 978 29.90 -6.33 -13.32
C THR A 978 30.44 -6.38 -11.89
N ASP A 979 30.30 -7.52 -11.22
CA ASP A 979 30.80 -7.77 -9.86
C ASP A 979 32.31 -8.12 -9.86
N LEU A 980 32.90 -8.30 -8.66
CA LEU A 980 34.33 -8.66 -8.54
C LEU A 980 34.67 -10.07 -9.07
N ASN A 981 33.68 -10.92 -9.30
CA ASN A 981 33.86 -12.24 -9.88
C ASN A 981 33.70 -12.24 -11.41
N GLY A 982 33.31 -11.11 -12.02
CA GLY A 982 33.03 -10.99 -13.44
C GLY A 982 31.60 -11.35 -13.84
N ASN A 983 30.69 -11.57 -12.88
CA ASN A 983 29.27 -11.78 -13.15
C ASN A 983 28.58 -10.44 -13.39
N THR A 984 27.57 -10.42 -14.25
CA THR A 984 26.64 -9.31 -14.29
C THR A 984 25.60 -9.47 -13.17
N VAL A 985 25.32 -8.38 -12.45
CA VAL A 985 24.39 -8.34 -11.31
C VAL A 985 23.51 -7.10 -11.40
N LYS A 986 22.25 -7.22 -10.94
CA LYS A 986 21.30 -6.10 -10.89
C LYS A 986 21.73 -5.05 -9.86
N VAL A 987 21.59 -3.78 -10.21
CA VAL A 987 21.64 -2.62 -9.30
C VAL A 987 20.29 -1.92 -9.32
N PHE A 988 19.87 -1.39 -8.18
CA PHE A 988 18.51 -0.87 -8.06
C PHE A 988 18.39 0.32 -7.10
N CYS A 989 17.41 1.16 -7.39
CA CYS A 989 16.80 2.14 -6.50
C CYS A 989 15.29 1.89 -6.51
N HIS A 990 14.76 1.32 -5.43
CA HIS A 990 13.34 1.06 -5.27
C HIS A 990 12.79 1.86 -4.11
N HIS A 991 11.49 2.14 -4.09
CA HIS A 991 10.78 2.53 -2.87
C HIS A 991 9.54 1.66 -2.65
N THR A 992 8.93 1.77 -1.48
CA THR A 992 7.66 1.10 -1.20
C THR A 992 6.57 1.55 -2.17
N LEU A 993 5.75 0.60 -2.65
CA LEU A 993 4.59 0.90 -3.53
C LEU A 993 3.68 1.97 -2.89
N PHE A 994 3.43 1.83 -1.59
CA PHE A 994 2.56 2.74 -0.85
C PHE A 994 3.35 3.68 0.06
N PRO A 995 2.89 4.93 0.22
CA PRO A 995 3.47 5.89 1.17
C PRO A 995 3.32 5.40 2.62
N ILE A 996 4.33 5.66 3.46
CA ILE A 996 4.38 5.23 4.86
C ILE A 996 3.98 6.34 5.86
N GLY A 997 3.69 7.55 5.37
CA GLY A 997 3.26 8.67 6.20
C GLY A 997 3.14 9.98 5.41
N ILE A 998 2.59 11.01 6.06
CA ILE A 998 2.55 12.38 5.53
C ILE A 998 3.80 13.11 6.01
N ALA A 999 4.49 13.81 5.10
CA ALA A 999 5.76 14.47 5.42
C ALA A 999 5.57 15.78 6.21
N HIS A 1000 4.63 16.63 5.77
CA HIS A 1000 4.32 17.92 6.37
C HIS A 1000 2.94 18.40 5.86
N ASN A 1001 2.36 19.42 6.53
CA ASN A 1001 1.02 19.95 6.20
C ASN A 1001 1.08 21.15 5.24
N GLY A 1002 2.03 21.16 4.30
CA GLY A 1002 2.31 22.31 3.42
C GLY A 1002 3.33 23.24 4.04
#